data_AF-A0A2N1NVD0-F1
#
_entry.id   AF-A0A2N1NVD0-F1
#
_cell.length_a   1.000
_cell.length_b   1.000
_cell.length_c   1.000
_cell.angle_alpha   90.00
_cell.angle_beta   90.00
_cell.angle_gamma   90.00
#
_symmetry.space_group_name_H-M   'P 1'
#
loop_
_entity.id
_entity.type
_entity.pdbx_description
1 polymer ?
#
loop_
_entity_poly.entity_id
_entity_poly.type
_entity_poly.pdbx_seq_one_letter_code
_entity_poly.pdbx_strand_id
1 'polypeptide(L)'
;MAQNNDKARCKLFILFYYIYIRQLGLGILMILTTEELLQEQLLLLLLQQQLLLSIGQLLGQYLRVLREEPANIARHQKSTNTSELKSQQGLYKTCKRQLGQSRANRRRLKKKNLGLEKELVNLQQKNFQFEQDLTVQAKEFAEKENTLQAQITNLQNEKQALVDNLTEQLKQTTQLNQENNNLQNQLVLLKTNIQELKSQQQIEEEQNKLQNIQVELVNLQQRNFQFEQDNQKLRLNLAVQAKEFAEKENTLQAQITNLQNEKQALVDNLTEQLKQTTQLNQENNNLQNQLVLLKTNIQELKSQQQIEEEQNKLQNIQVELVNLQQRNIQFEQDNQKLRLNLAVQIKEFAEKENILQTQITHLSEKQSSIGNLTEFTNQQVQIQINQIEQEKIDLQKRLTQIEVKIRELRSYKESLIKQMEQLENRINQFQVNGEQIKQKRIRLQNIEKDFIKLDKEIDQLEQKLNNEKQIKMQLTQALQIKENKINELEKKLVAQECIKQLKDKEKELSEIEKELINKLTLKGNTKGIYKEKKAKQKEINELKQKFVRTTASYNANKEEQVLIQVNQFLKVKNDFLTLQEEAIKKLQNCCNHLKSLINIKNNNTTIDFIKNTVNVESAILRYTKEFQITLIKYNDRLLKLNKVYYFLKNIIQGNKGLEVSLMIENILKLNSFNLDKYNVFKFTINSQEEFETQLNSNMIMVEDIKSLRKNLHELKLELKQEKEELKNLAID
;
A
#
# COMPACT_ATOMS: atom_id res chain seq x y z
N MET A 1 -44.08 14.50 -39.69
CA MET A 1 -43.81 14.65 -41.14
C MET A 1 -44.66 13.72 -42.02
N ALA A 2 -44.94 12.46 -41.64
CA ALA A 2 -45.63 11.48 -42.47
C ALA A 2 -46.90 11.97 -43.21
N GLN A 3 -47.86 12.58 -42.51
CA GLN A 3 -49.17 13.00 -43.09
C GLN A 3 -49.10 13.97 -44.28
N ASN A 4 -48.01 14.73 -44.45
CA ASN A 4 -47.84 15.58 -45.64
C ASN A 4 -47.47 14.78 -46.89
N ASN A 5 -46.82 13.62 -46.73
CA ASN A 5 -46.31 12.82 -47.83
C ASN A 5 -47.44 12.11 -48.59
N ASP A 6 -48.42 11.55 -47.86
CA ASP A 6 -49.58 10.90 -48.48
C ASP A 6 -50.52 11.92 -49.14
N LYS A 7 -50.68 13.11 -48.54
CA LYS A 7 -51.43 14.21 -49.18
C LYS A 7 -50.74 14.75 -50.45
N ALA A 8 -49.42 14.64 -50.55
CA ALA A 8 -48.69 14.90 -51.80
C ALA A 8 -48.88 13.76 -52.81
N ARG A 9 -48.78 12.49 -52.38
CA ARG A 9 -48.98 11.31 -53.23
C ARG A 9 -50.37 11.27 -53.85
N CYS A 10 -51.45 11.49 -53.09
CA CYS A 10 -52.81 11.54 -53.64
C CYS A 10 -52.98 12.65 -54.68
N LYS A 11 -52.36 13.83 -54.47
CA LYS A 11 -52.36 14.90 -55.47
C LYS A 11 -51.59 14.52 -56.74
N LEU A 12 -50.44 13.87 -56.61
CA LEU A 12 -49.66 13.37 -57.74
C LEU A 12 -50.46 12.33 -58.55
N PHE A 13 -51.14 11.41 -57.87
CA PHE A 13 -51.93 10.36 -58.51
C PHE A 13 -53.12 10.92 -59.30
N ILE A 14 -53.84 11.90 -58.74
CA ILE A 14 -54.92 12.62 -59.45
C ILE A 14 -54.35 13.38 -60.66
N LEU A 15 -53.18 14.01 -60.53
CA LEU A 15 -52.54 14.73 -61.64
C LEU A 15 -52.15 13.79 -62.79
N PHE A 16 -51.53 12.64 -62.46
CA PHE A 16 -51.19 11.60 -63.44
C PHE A 16 -52.42 11.02 -64.13
N TYR A 17 -53.50 10.73 -63.38
CA TYR A 17 -54.73 10.19 -63.94
C TYR A 17 -55.43 11.19 -64.88
N TYR A 18 -55.42 12.48 -64.52
CA TYR A 18 -55.93 13.56 -65.38
C TYR A 18 -55.10 13.74 -66.65
N ILE A 19 -53.77 13.68 -66.56
CA ILE A 19 -52.87 13.71 -67.72
C ILE A 19 -53.10 12.50 -68.63
N TYR A 20 -53.27 11.30 -68.06
CA TYR A 20 -53.50 10.06 -68.80
C TYR A 20 -54.83 10.08 -69.57
N ILE A 21 -55.92 10.52 -68.94
CA ILE A 21 -57.21 10.70 -69.63
C ILE A 21 -57.13 11.78 -70.72
N ARG A 22 -56.39 12.87 -70.48
CA ARG A 22 -56.19 13.92 -71.50
C ARG A 22 -55.34 13.45 -72.70
N GLN A 23 -54.34 12.60 -72.46
CA GLN A 23 -53.55 11.93 -73.51
C GLN A 23 -54.43 10.98 -74.34
N LEU A 24 -55.24 10.14 -73.69
CA LEU A 24 -56.21 9.26 -74.37
C LEU A 24 -57.24 10.05 -75.19
N GLY A 25 -57.80 11.12 -74.64
CA GLY A 25 -58.74 12.00 -75.37
C GLY A 25 -58.11 12.65 -76.60
N LEU A 26 -56.85 13.11 -76.51
CA LEU A 26 -56.11 13.65 -77.66
C LEU A 26 -55.75 12.58 -78.70
N GLY A 27 -55.45 11.35 -78.27
CA GLY A 27 -55.21 10.22 -79.18
C GLY A 27 -56.47 9.85 -79.98
N ILE A 28 -57.62 9.74 -79.30
CA ILE A 28 -58.91 9.47 -79.95
C ILE A 28 -59.30 10.61 -80.90
N LEU A 29 -59.08 11.87 -80.50
CA LEU A 29 -59.35 13.03 -81.35
C LEU A 29 -58.48 13.03 -82.62
N MET A 30 -57.18 12.71 -82.51
CA MET A 30 -56.32 12.58 -83.69
C MET A 30 -56.80 11.47 -84.64
N ILE A 31 -57.14 10.28 -84.11
CA ILE A 31 -57.63 9.15 -84.92
C ILE A 31 -58.87 9.55 -85.73
N LEU A 32 -59.86 10.18 -85.08
CA LEU A 32 -61.07 10.68 -85.76
C LEU A 32 -60.74 11.70 -86.86
N THR A 33 -59.88 12.69 -86.58
CA THR A 33 -59.47 13.66 -87.61
C THR A 33 -58.68 13.04 -88.77
N THR A 34 -57.99 11.91 -88.56
CA THR A 34 -57.31 11.20 -89.65
C THR A 34 -58.25 10.36 -90.51
N GLU A 35 -59.38 9.86 -89.97
CA GLU A 35 -60.40 9.18 -90.80
C GLU A 35 -61.18 10.16 -91.67
N GLU A 36 -61.59 11.32 -91.14
CA GLU A 36 -62.26 12.36 -91.93
C GLU A 36 -61.35 12.86 -93.07
N LEU A 37 -60.07 13.13 -92.79
CA LEU A 37 -59.11 13.58 -93.80
C LEU A 37 -58.83 12.50 -94.88
N LEU A 38 -58.84 11.21 -94.51
CA LEU A 38 -58.76 10.12 -95.50
C LEU A 38 -60.01 10.04 -96.37
N GLN A 39 -61.21 10.24 -95.81
CA GLN A 39 -62.46 10.23 -96.58
C GLN A 39 -62.52 11.40 -97.57
N GLU A 40 -62.11 12.61 -97.17
CA GLU A 40 -62.03 13.75 -98.10
C GLU A 40 -61.02 13.50 -99.23
N GLN A 41 -59.83 12.96 -98.93
CA GLN A 41 -58.84 12.63 -99.96
C GLN A 41 -59.33 11.53 -100.91
N LEU A 42 -60.03 10.51 -100.41
CA LEU A 42 -60.60 9.45 -101.25
C LEU A 42 -61.71 9.99 -102.16
N LEU A 43 -62.55 10.89 -101.66
CA LEU A 43 -63.62 11.55 -102.41
C LEU A 43 -63.05 12.46 -103.51
N LEU A 44 -61.97 13.19 -103.21
CA LEU A 44 -61.28 14.05 -104.17
C LEU A 44 -60.65 13.23 -105.32
N LEU A 45 -60.06 12.08 -105.00
CA LEU A 45 -59.48 11.15 -105.98
C LEU A 45 -60.55 10.53 -106.89
N LEU A 46 -61.72 10.20 -106.32
CA LEU A 46 -62.90 9.71 -107.06
C LEU A 46 -63.47 10.78 -108.01
N LEU A 47 -63.58 12.03 -107.58
CA LEU A 47 -63.96 13.14 -108.47
C LEU A 47 -62.95 13.35 -109.60
N GLN A 48 -61.63 13.27 -109.32
CA GLN A 48 -60.61 13.37 -110.36
C GLN A 48 -60.70 12.22 -111.38
N GLN A 49 -60.95 10.99 -110.95
CA GLN A 49 -61.19 9.87 -111.87
C GLN A 49 -62.44 10.07 -112.73
N GLN A 50 -63.56 10.52 -112.16
CA GLN A 50 -64.77 10.81 -112.93
C GLN A 50 -64.54 11.94 -113.96
N LEU A 51 -63.85 13.02 -113.57
CA LEU A 51 -63.55 14.14 -114.46
C LEU A 51 -62.66 13.71 -115.65
N LEU A 52 -61.63 12.90 -115.39
CA LEU A 52 -60.79 12.30 -116.44
C LEU A 52 -61.58 11.39 -117.39
N LEU A 53 -62.53 10.60 -116.86
CA LEU A 53 -63.40 9.76 -117.69
C LEU A 53 -64.31 10.60 -118.60
N SER A 54 -64.91 11.67 -118.06
CA SER A 54 -65.76 12.60 -118.82
C SER A 54 -64.99 13.36 -119.90
N ILE A 55 -63.77 13.84 -119.59
CA ILE A 55 -62.88 14.52 -120.55
C ILE A 55 -62.46 13.55 -121.67
N GLY A 56 -62.13 12.29 -121.33
CA GLY A 56 -61.82 11.25 -122.31
C GLY A 56 -62.98 10.93 -123.26
N GLN A 57 -64.22 10.88 -122.74
CA GLN A 57 -65.41 10.66 -123.56
C GLN A 57 -65.74 11.85 -124.48
N LEU A 58 -65.58 13.09 -124.00
CA LEU A 58 -65.75 14.31 -124.82
C LEU A 58 -64.72 14.40 -125.94
N LEU A 59 -63.43 14.19 -125.65
CA LEU A 59 -62.38 14.13 -126.66
C LEU A 59 -62.60 12.98 -127.66
N GLY A 60 -63.07 11.82 -127.19
CA GLY A 60 -63.42 10.67 -128.02
C GLY A 60 -64.56 10.93 -129.01
N GLN A 61 -65.51 11.81 -128.69
CA GLN A 61 -66.53 12.25 -129.64
C GLN A 61 -66.01 13.36 -130.57
N TYR A 62 -65.26 14.33 -130.06
CA TYR A 62 -64.75 15.45 -130.87
C TYR A 62 -63.78 14.97 -131.97
N LEU A 63 -62.90 14.02 -131.64
CA LEU A 63 -61.94 13.42 -132.58
C LEU A 63 -62.57 12.47 -133.61
N ARG A 64 -63.86 12.16 -133.51
CA ARG A 64 -64.60 11.32 -134.49
C ARG A 64 -65.35 12.15 -135.54
N VAL A 65 -65.32 13.49 -135.47
CA VAL A 65 -66.11 14.37 -136.37
C VAL A 65 -65.25 15.26 -137.28
N LEU A 66 -64.02 15.63 -136.91
CA LEU A 66 -63.18 16.55 -137.70
C LEU A 66 -61.71 16.09 -137.85
N ARG A 67 -61.45 15.18 -138.80
CA ARG A 67 -60.15 15.08 -139.48
C ARG A 67 -60.24 14.59 -140.92
N GLU A 68 -60.98 15.33 -141.75
CA GLU A 68 -60.65 15.49 -143.17
C GLU A 68 -60.63 16.99 -143.51
N GLU A 69 -59.46 17.60 -143.34
CA GLU A 69 -59.01 18.82 -144.05
C GLU A 69 -59.96 20.07 -144.01
N PRO A 70 -59.79 21.09 -144.87
CA PRO A 70 -58.54 21.71 -145.35
C PRO A 70 -58.46 23.22 -145.05
N ALA A 71 -57.25 23.79 -145.13
CA ALA A 71 -57.10 25.22 -145.44
C ALA A 71 -55.71 25.59 -146.02
N ASN A 72 -55.61 25.71 -147.35
CA ASN A 72 -54.89 26.85 -147.92
C ASN A 72 -55.42 27.24 -149.30
N ILE A 73 -55.41 28.54 -149.61
CA ILE A 73 -56.17 29.13 -150.73
C ILE A 73 -55.21 29.76 -151.75
N ALA A 74 -55.38 29.41 -153.03
CA ALA A 74 -54.73 30.14 -154.12
C ALA A 74 -55.61 30.29 -155.38
N ARG A 75 -56.12 31.52 -155.58
CA ARG A 75 -56.54 32.14 -156.85
C ARG A 75 -57.91 31.74 -157.45
N HIS A 76 -58.66 32.80 -157.80
CA HIS A 76 -59.52 33.04 -158.99
C HIS A 76 -60.25 31.88 -159.70
N GLN A 77 -61.48 32.02 -160.25
CA GLN A 77 -62.47 33.11 -160.29
C GLN A 77 -63.84 32.55 -160.75
N LYS A 78 -64.88 32.67 -159.92
CA LYS A 78 -66.13 33.39 -160.22
C LYS A 78 -67.05 32.96 -161.42
N SER A 79 -68.19 32.31 -161.09
CA SER A 79 -69.56 32.44 -161.69
C SER A 79 -69.83 32.00 -163.16
N THR A 80 -70.99 31.43 -163.58
CA THR A 80 -72.24 30.93 -162.92
C THR A 80 -73.10 30.13 -163.93
N ASN A 81 -73.93 29.22 -163.42
CA ASN A 81 -75.30 28.84 -163.84
C ASN A 81 -75.71 28.67 -165.34
N THR A 82 -76.02 27.41 -165.69
CA THR A 82 -77.24 26.90 -166.39
C THR A 82 -77.70 27.34 -167.80
N SER A 83 -78.38 26.38 -168.45
CA SER A 83 -79.42 26.48 -169.51
C SER A 83 -79.07 26.97 -170.93
N GLU A 84 -78.86 25.97 -171.80
CA GLU A 84 -79.61 25.71 -173.06
C GLU A 84 -79.55 26.61 -174.32
N LEU A 85 -79.67 25.90 -175.46
CA LEU A 85 -80.10 26.24 -176.82
C LEU A 85 -79.35 27.32 -177.68
N LYS A 86 -78.70 26.78 -178.73
CA LYS A 86 -78.80 27.16 -180.16
C LYS A 86 -78.57 28.64 -180.59
N SER A 87 -77.37 28.86 -181.14
CA SER A 87 -77.03 29.56 -182.41
C SER A 87 -77.20 31.09 -182.59
N GLN A 88 -76.07 31.70 -183.03
CA GLN A 88 -75.89 32.89 -183.89
C GLN A 88 -76.02 34.34 -183.33
N GLN A 89 -74.83 35.00 -183.24
CA GLN A 89 -74.48 36.39 -183.60
C GLN A 89 -75.42 37.59 -183.27
N GLY A 90 -74.95 38.53 -182.41
CA GLY A 90 -75.60 39.85 -182.25
C GLY A 90 -75.00 40.81 -181.19
N LEU A 91 -74.12 41.74 -181.63
CA LEU A 91 -73.45 42.80 -180.84
C LEU A 91 -74.42 43.79 -180.10
N TYR A 92 -74.30 44.06 -178.78
CA TYR A 92 -73.38 45.01 -178.08
C TYR A 92 -73.81 46.51 -178.09
N LYS A 93 -74.17 47.07 -176.90
CA LYS A 93 -73.83 48.47 -176.46
C LYS A 93 -74.26 48.93 -175.04
N THR A 94 -75.31 48.38 -174.42
CA THR A 94 -75.99 49.05 -173.27
C THR A 94 -75.27 48.99 -171.89
N CYS A 95 -74.18 48.23 -171.76
CA CYS A 95 -73.56 47.84 -170.46
C CYS A 95 -72.81 48.96 -169.67
N LYS A 96 -73.13 50.26 -169.86
CA LYS A 96 -72.25 51.37 -169.40
C LYS A 96 -72.67 52.07 -168.09
N ARG A 97 -73.92 51.96 -167.61
CA ARG A 97 -74.42 52.81 -166.50
C ARG A 97 -74.44 52.16 -165.09
N GLN A 98 -74.68 50.86 -164.94
CA GLN A 98 -74.83 50.24 -163.61
C GLN A 98 -73.52 50.05 -162.83
N LEU A 99 -72.35 50.20 -163.47
CA LEU A 99 -71.04 49.93 -162.86
C LEU A 99 -70.59 50.97 -161.81
N GLY A 100 -71.32 52.09 -161.68
CA GLY A 100 -70.99 53.18 -160.75
C GLY A 100 -71.24 52.84 -159.27
N GLN A 101 -72.45 52.37 -158.93
CA GLN A 101 -72.89 52.18 -157.53
C GLN A 101 -72.05 51.12 -156.77
N SER A 102 -71.60 50.08 -157.47
CA SER A 102 -70.76 49.01 -156.89
C SER A 102 -69.45 49.51 -156.25
N ARG A 103 -68.89 50.62 -156.74
CA ARG A 103 -67.61 51.17 -156.25
C ARG A 103 -67.72 51.83 -154.86
N ALA A 104 -68.91 52.29 -154.45
CA ALA A 104 -69.10 52.96 -153.15
C ALA A 104 -69.06 51.96 -151.98
N ASN A 105 -69.89 50.92 -152.01
CA ASN A 105 -70.01 49.94 -150.91
C ASN A 105 -68.70 49.21 -150.62
N ARG A 106 -67.88 48.95 -151.66
CA ARG A 106 -66.57 48.29 -151.52
C ARG A 106 -65.57 49.10 -150.67
N ARG A 107 -65.72 50.43 -150.54
CA ARG A 107 -64.88 51.27 -149.67
C ARG A 107 -65.31 51.21 -148.19
N ARG A 108 -66.61 51.07 -147.88
CA ARG A 108 -67.09 50.95 -146.49
C ARG A 108 -66.67 49.62 -145.84
N LEU A 109 -66.85 48.50 -146.54
CA LEU A 109 -66.43 47.17 -146.07
C LEU A 109 -64.93 47.10 -145.77
N LYS A 110 -64.08 47.61 -146.68
CA LYS A 110 -62.60 47.54 -146.50
C LYS A 110 -62.10 48.36 -145.30
N LYS A 111 -62.86 49.35 -144.82
CA LYS A 111 -62.52 50.12 -143.61
C LYS A 111 -63.00 49.44 -142.31
N LYS A 112 -63.91 48.45 -142.37
CA LYS A 112 -64.42 47.72 -141.20
C LYS A 112 -63.54 46.50 -140.85
N ASN A 113 -63.11 45.71 -141.85
CA ASN A 113 -62.16 44.61 -141.63
C ASN A 113 -60.86 45.08 -140.98
N LEU A 114 -60.30 46.21 -141.46
CA LEU A 114 -59.06 46.78 -140.95
C LEU A 114 -59.12 47.27 -139.48
N GLY A 115 -60.32 47.32 -138.88
CA GLY A 115 -60.52 47.50 -137.44
C GLY A 115 -60.45 46.17 -136.71
N LEU A 116 -61.25 45.20 -137.14
CA LEU A 116 -61.33 43.86 -136.56
C LEU A 116 -59.99 43.11 -136.57
N GLU A 117 -59.21 43.25 -137.65
CA GLU A 117 -57.85 42.67 -137.73
C GLU A 117 -56.91 43.23 -136.66
N LYS A 118 -57.02 44.53 -136.33
CA LYS A 118 -56.21 45.15 -135.25
C LYS A 118 -56.68 44.73 -133.86
N GLU A 119 -57.98 44.56 -133.69
CA GLU A 119 -58.60 44.14 -132.42
C GLU A 119 -58.24 42.69 -132.10
N LEU A 120 -58.25 41.80 -133.10
CA LEU A 120 -57.81 40.41 -132.98
C LEU A 120 -56.33 40.30 -132.58
N VAL A 121 -55.43 41.04 -133.24
CA VAL A 121 -54.00 41.05 -132.91
C VAL A 121 -53.75 41.53 -131.49
N ASN A 122 -54.45 42.58 -131.04
CA ASN A 122 -54.34 43.11 -129.68
C ASN A 122 -54.81 42.09 -128.61
N LEU A 123 -55.88 41.33 -128.90
CA LEU A 123 -56.34 40.23 -128.03
C LEU A 123 -55.34 39.07 -127.99
N GLN A 124 -54.79 38.65 -129.12
CA GLN A 124 -53.74 37.61 -129.18
C GLN A 124 -52.50 38.02 -128.38
N GLN A 125 -52.07 39.28 -128.50
CA GLN A 125 -50.91 39.81 -127.81
C GLN A 125 -51.14 39.92 -126.29
N LYS A 126 -52.37 40.23 -125.85
CA LYS A 126 -52.76 40.15 -124.43
C LYS A 126 -52.80 38.71 -123.90
N ASN A 127 -53.30 37.75 -124.68
CA ASN A 127 -53.38 36.35 -124.22
C ASN A 127 -51.98 35.76 -124.01
N PHE A 128 -51.05 36.05 -124.93
CA PHE A 128 -49.64 35.65 -124.81
C PHE A 128 -48.97 36.27 -123.57
N GLN A 129 -49.26 37.54 -123.24
CA GLN A 129 -48.76 38.15 -122.01
C GLN A 129 -49.34 37.45 -120.77
N PHE A 130 -50.64 37.16 -120.75
CA PHE A 130 -51.29 36.48 -119.63
C PHE A 130 -50.77 35.05 -119.40
N GLU A 131 -50.44 34.33 -120.48
CA GLU A 131 -49.76 33.03 -120.43
C GLU A 131 -48.33 33.13 -119.89
N GLN A 132 -47.57 34.19 -120.24
CA GLN A 132 -46.26 34.45 -119.64
C GLN A 132 -46.36 34.79 -118.15
N ASP A 133 -47.28 35.67 -117.77
CA ASP A 133 -47.46 36.12 -116.38
C ASP A 133 -47.86 34.94 -115.47
N LEU A 134 -48.77 34.07 -115.92
CA LEU A 134 -49.10 32.80 -115.25
C LEU A 134 -47.89 31.86 -115.14
N THR A 135 -47.06 31.77 -116.18
CA THR A 135 -45.86 30.91 -116.19
C THR A 135 -44.79 31.41 -115.21
N VAL A 136 -44.64 32.73 -115.06
CA VAL A 136 -43.75 33.33 -114.03
C VAL A 136 -44.31 33.08 -112.64
N GLN A 137 -45.60 33.32 -112.43
CA GLN A 137 -46.24 33.13 -111.11
C GLN A 137 -46.19 31.67 -110.66
N ALA A 138 -46.38 30.70 -111.57
CA ALA A 138 -46.23 29.28 -111.27
C ALA A 138 -44.80 28.89 -110.84
N LYS A 139 -43.77 29.50 -111.43
CA LYS A 139 -42.38 29.31 -111.00
C LYS A 139 -42.12 29.90 -109.62
N GLU A 140 -42.60 31.11 -109.35
CA GLU A 140 -42.49 31.71 -108.01
C GLU A 140 -43.16 30.84 -106.92
N PHE A 141 -44.32 30.24 -107.23
CA PHE A 141 -44.96 29.31 -106.30
C PHE A 141 -44.12 28.05 -106.08
N ALA A 142 -43.60 27.42 -107.14
CA ALA A 142 -42.73 26.25 -107.02
C ALA A 142 -41.44 26.55 -106.25
N GLU A 143 -40.81 27.73 -106.42
CA GLU A 143 -39.62 28.13 -105.67
C GLU A 143 -39.94 28.35 -104.18
N LYS A 144 -41.09 28.95 -103.84
CA LYS A 144 -41.56 29.13 -102.47
C LYS A 144 -41.93 27.78 -101.82
N GLU A 145 -42.57 26.88 -102.55
CA GLU A 145 -42.89 25.52 -102.12
C GLU A 145 -41.63 24.71 -101.80
N ASN A 146 -40.65 24.69 -102.71
CA ASN A 146 -39.36 24.04 -102.48
C ASN A 146 -38.61 24.63 -101.27
N THR A 147 -38.67 25.96 -101.09
CA THR A 147 -38.05 26.65 -99.94
C THR A 147 -38.71 26.25 -98.62
N LEU A 148 -40.04 26.21 -98.57
CA LEU A 148 -40.79 25.75 -97.40
C LEU A 148 -40.54 24.27 -97.11
N GLN A 149 -40.50 23.42 -98.13
CA GLN A 149 -40.23 21.99 -97.96
C GLN A 149 -38.82 21.74 -97.40
N ALA A 150 -37.80 22.49 -97.84
CA ALA A 150 -36.47 22.43 -97.26
C ALA A 150 -36.43 22.89 -95.79
N GLN A 151 -37.18 23.94 -95.43
CA GLN A 151 -37.31 24.39 -94.03
C GLN A 151 -38.01 23.34 -93.16
N ILE A 152 -39.07 22.69 -93.67
CA ILE A 152 -39.78 21.60 -92.99
C ILE A 152 -38.82 20.43 -92.75
N THR A 153 -38.03 20.02 -93.74
CA THR A 153 -37.02 18.95 -93.58
C THR A 153 -35.96 19.32 -92.53
N ASN A 154 -35.45 20.55 -92.53
CA ASN A 154 -34.50 20.98 -91.50
C ASN A 154 -35.09 20.95 -90.08
N LEU A 155 -36.31 21.48 -89.89
CA LEU A 155 -37.00 21.45 -88.59
C LEU A 155 -37.33 20.02 -88.13
N GLN A 156 -37.59 19.09 -89.06
CA GLN A 156 -37.74 17.66 -88.75
C GLN A 156 -36.43 17.04 -88.28
N ASN A 157 -35.31 17.37 -88.94
CA ASN A 157 -33.97 16.90 -88.55
C ASN A 157 -33.54 17.47 -87.18
N GLU A 158 -33.74 18.76 -86.93
CA GLU A 158 -33.47 19.40 -85.63
C GLU A 158 -34.32 18.78 -84.51
N LYS A 159 -35.62 18.55 -84.76
CA LYS A 159 -36.51 17.85 -83.83
C LYS A 159 -36.02 16.44 -83.52
N GLN A 160 -35.58 15.68 -84.52
CA GLN A 160 -35.08 14.32 -84.32
C GLN A 160 -33.78 14.34 -83.48
N ALA A 161 -32.82 15.19 -83.82
CA ALA A 161 -31.60 15.36 -83.04
C ALA A 161 -31.89 15.77 -81.57
N LEU A 162 -32.91 16.59 -81.32
CA LEU A 162 -33.33 16.93 -79.96
C LEU A 162 -33.93 15.72 -79.21
N VAL A 163 -34.73 14.89 -79.87
CA VAL A 163 -35.31 13.65 -79.32
C VAL A 163 -34.23 12.63 -79.01
N ASP A 164 -33.22 12.48 -79.88
CA ASP A 164 -32.11 11.55 -79.67
C ASP A 164 -31.26 11.98 -78.47
N ASN A 165 -30.89 13.26 -78.37
CA ASN A 165 -30.19 13.83 -77.21
C ASN A 165 -30.97 13.65 -75.89
N LEU A 166 -32.28 13.88 -75.89
CA LEU A 166 -33.13 13.67 -74.70
C LEU A 166 -33.20 12.18 -74.32
N THR A 167 -33.21 11.28 -75.30
CA THR A 167 -33.21 9.83 -75.08
C THR A 167 -31.87 9.35 -74.49
N GLU A 168 -30.75 9.91 -74.94
CA GLU A 168 -29.40 9.67 -74.39
C GLU A 168 -29.31 10.16 -72.93
N GLN A 169 -29.76 11.38 -72.64
CA GLN A 169 -29.81 11.91 -71.27
C GLN A 169 -30.71 11.05 -70.35
N LEU A 170 -31.83 10.53 -70.87
CA LEU A 170 -32.72 9.65 -70.10
C LEU A 170 -32.03 8.33 -69.74
N LYS A 171 -31.28 7.71 -70.68
CA LYS A 171 -30.45 6.51 -70.41
C LYS A 171 -29.38 6.78 -69.35
N GLN A 172 -28.65 7.87 -69.47
CA GLN A 172 -27.63 8.26 -68.48
C GLN A 172 -28.26 8.43 -67.09
N THR A 173 -29.43 9.07 -67.02
CA THR A 173 -30.17 9.29 -65.77
C THR A 173 -30.70 7.99 -65.15
N THR A 174 -31.18 7.02 -65.94
CA THR A 174 -31.61 5.73 -65.38
C THR A 174 -30.43 4.89 -64.90
N GLN A 175 -29.30 4.93 -65.59
CA GLN A 175 -28.06 4.24 -65.19
C GLN A 175 -27.49 4.82 -63.87
N LEU A 176 -27.40 6.15 -63.74
CA LEU A 176 -26.99 6.83 -62.50
C LEU A 176 -27.90 6.50 -61.29
N ASN A 177 -29.20 6.32 -61.53
CA ASN A 177 -30.14 5.90 -60.48
C ASN A 177 -29.93 4.43 -60.06
N GLN A 178 -29.56 3.54 -60.99
CA GLN A 178 -29.22 2.15 -60.65
C GLN A 178 -27.92 2.07 -59.82
N GLU A 179 -26.90 2.86 -60.18
CA GLU A 179 -25.66 2.95 -59.40
C GLU A 179 -25.90 3.52 -57.99
N ASN A 180 -26.68 4.61 -57.85
CA ASN A 180 -27.06 5.16 -56.55
C ASN A 180 -27.77 4.14 -55.65
N ASN A 181 -28.69 3.35 -56.20
CA ASN A 181 -29.39 2.30 -55.45
C ASN A 181 -28.42 1.19 -55.00
N ASN A 182 -27.48 0.77 -55.85
CA ASN A 182 -26.44 -0.20 -55.49
C ASN A 182 -25.52 0.34 -54.39
N LEU A 183 -25.08 1.60 -54.49
CA LEU A 183 -24.26 2.25 -53.47
C LEU A 183 -25.01 2.42 -52.13
N GLN A 184 -26.31 2.72 -52.16
CA GLN A 184 -27.14 2.74 -50.94
C GLN A 184 -27.23 1.35 -50.29
N ASN A 185 -27.45 0.28 -51.08
CA ASN A 185 -27.49 -1.09 -50.57
C ASN A 185 -26.14 -1.51 -49.94
N GLN A 186 -25.02 -1.21 -50.59
CA GLN A 186 -23.68 -1.45 -50.05
C GLN A 186 -23.43 -0.65 -48.77
N LEU A 187 -23.87 0.60 -48.70
CA LEU A 187 -23.70 1.48 -47.52
C LEU A 187 -24.59 1.07 -46.34
N VAL A 188 -25.74 0.43 -46.59
CA VAL A 188 -26.54 -0.24 -45.55
C VAL A 188 -25.82 -1.49 -45.04
N LEU A 189 -25.35 -2.36 -45.93
CA LEU A 189 -24.61 -3.58 -45.57
C LEU A 189 -23.37 -3.26 -44.73
N LEU A 190 -22.56 -2.27 -45.16
CA LEU A 190 -21.36 -1.85 -44.45
C LEU A 190 -21.67 -1.34 -43.03
N LYS A 191 -22.80 -0.63 -42.83
CA LYS A 191 -23.24 -0.19 -41.49
C LYS A 191 -23.61 -1.36 -40.58
N THR A 192 -24.27 -2.39 -41.12
CA THR A 192 -24.60 -3.61 -40.36
C THR A 192 -23.31 -4.31 -39.90
N ASN A 193 -22.38 -4.55 -40.81
CA ASN A 193 -21.12 -5.24 -40.51
C ASN A 193 -20.28 -4.47 -39.46
N ILE A 194 -20.23 -3.14 -39.53
CA ILE A 194 -19.56 -2.28 -38.53
C ILE A 194 -20.22 -2.40 -37.15
N GLN A 195 -21.54 -2.60 -37.09
CA GLN A 195 -22.27 -2.75 -35.82
C GLN A 195 -22.09 -4.16 -35.23
N GLU A 196 -22.00 -5.20 -36.05
CA GLU A 196 -21.66 -6.56 -35.61
C GLU A 196 -20.23 -6.63 -35.07
N LEU A 197 -19.25 -6.08 -35.80
CA LEU A 197 -17.84 -6.04 -35.38
C LEU A 197 -17.65 -5.37 -34.01
N LYS A 198 -18.35 -4.25 -33.76
CA LYS A 198 -18.37 -3.61 -32.43
C LYS A 198 -18.96 -4.51 -31.35
N SER A 199 -20.02 -5.22 -31.67
CA SER A 199 -20.68 -6.14 -30.73
C SER A 199 -19.77 -7.33 -30.39
N GLN A 200 -19.05 -7.87 -31.38
CA GLN A 200 -18.04 -8.91 -31.20
C GLN A 200 -16.88 -8.44 -30.33
N GLN A 201 -16.32 -7.24 -30.58
CA GLN A 201 -15.25 -6.67 -29.75
C GLN A 201 -15.68 -6.49 -28.28
N GLN A 202 -16.92 -6.06 -28.01
CA GLN A 202 -17.40 -5.95 -26.63
C GLN A 202 -17.51 -7.31 -25.93
N ILE A 203 -17.98 -8.34 -26.65
CA ILE A 203 -18.07 -9.73 -26.12
C ILE A 203 -16.67 -10.28 -25.83
N GLU A 204 -15.71 -10.09 -26.73
CA GLU A 204 -14.31 -10.51 -26.55
C GLU A 204 -13.65 -9.78 -25.35
N GLU A 205 -13.90 -8.48 -25.20
CA GLU A 205 -13.46 -7.72 -24.03
C GLU A 205 -14.05 -8.26 -22.70
N GLU A 206 -15.31 -8.67 -22.69
CA GLU A 206 -15.96 -9.24 -21.50
C GLU A 206 -15.51 -10.67 -21.19
N GLN A 207 -15.26 -11.51 -22.21
CA GLN A 207 -14.69 -12.84 -22.04
C GLN A 207 -13.28 -12.77 -21.43
N ASN A 208 -12.42 -11.86 -21.93
CA ASN A 208 -11.08 -11.64 -21.37
C ASN A 208 -11.12 -11.16 -19.89
N LYS A 209 -12.09 -10.31 -19.53
CA LYS A 209 -12.31 -9.89 -18.12
C LYS A 209 -12.76 -11.07 -17.26
N LEU A 210 -13.69 -11.90 -17.75
CA LEU A 210 -14.18 -13.08 -17.05
C LEU A 210 -13.08 -14.12 -16.81
N GLN A 211 -12.21 -14.35 -17.79
CA GLN A 211 -11.10 -15.29 -17.70
C GLN A 211 -10.04 -14.83 -16.69
N ASN A 212 -9.72 -13.53 -16.65
CA ASN A 212 -8.86 -12.98 -15.58
C ASN A 212 -9.46 -13.19 -14.18
N ILE A 213 -10.77 -12.99 -14.01
CA ILE A 213 -11.47 -13.23 -12.73
C ILE A 213 -11.41 -14.71 -12.34
N GLN A 214 -11.52 -15.65 -13.28
CA GLN A 214 -11.35 -17.08 -13.00
C GLN A 214 -9.92 -17.42 -12.53
N VAL A 215 -8.89 -16.87 -13.18
CA VAL A 215 -7.49 -17.08 -12.76
C VAL A 215 -7.23 -16.49 -11.36
N GLU A 216 -7.76 -15.30 -11.07
CA GLU A 216 -7.65 -14.69 -9.75
C GLU A 216 -8.39 -15.49 -8.66
N LEU A 217 -9.56 -16.04 -8.98
CA LEU A 217 -10.32 -16.92 -8.08
C LEU A 217 -9.56 -18.22 -7.74
N VAL A 218 -8.95 -18.88 -8.75
CA VAL A 218 -8.15 -20.09 -8.53
C VAL A 218 -6.92 -19.79 -7.66
N ASN A 219 -6.22 -18.68 -7.93
CA ASN A 219 -5.08 -18.24 -7.12
C ASN A 219 -5.48 -17.97 -5.66
N LEU A 220 -6.65 -17.36 -5.43
CA LEU A 220 -7.19 -17.13 -4.09
C LEU A 220 -7.56 -18.44 -3.38
N GLN A 221 -8.20 -19.38 -4.07
CA GLN A 221 -8.54 -20.71 -3.52
C GLN A 221 -7.27 -21.48 -3.11
N GLN A 222 -6.27 -21.54 -3.99
CA GLN A 222 -5.01 -22.24 -3.73
C GLN A 222 -4.23 -21.63 -2.56
N ARG A 223 -4.23 -20.29 -2.45
CA ARG A 223 -3.62 -19.57 -1.32
C ARG A 223 -4.38 -19.78 0.00
N ASN A 224 -5.71 -19.92 -0.05
CA ASN A 224 -6.53 -20.21 1.13
C ASN A 224 -6.27 -21.64 1.65
N PHE A 225 -6.12 -22.62 0.75
CA PHE A 225 -5.73 -23.99 1.09
C PHE A 225 -4.35 -24.07 1.77
N GLN A 226 -3.35 -23.30 1.29
CA GLN A 226 -2.05 -23.22 1.96
C GLN A 226 -2.17 -22.62 3.38
N PHE A 227 -2.94 -21.54 3.54
CA PHE A 227 -3.18 -20.92 4.84
C PHE A 227 -3.86 -21.88 5.83
N GLU A 228 -4.73 -22.77 5.35
CA GLU A 228 -5.36 -23.80 6.19
C GLU A 228 -4.35 -24.88 6.63
N GLN A 229 -3.45 -25.33 5.74
CA GLN A 229 -2.35 -26.23 6.12
C GLN A 229 -1.41 -25.59 7.16
N ASP A 230 -1.04 -24.33 6.97
CA ASP A 230 -0.15 -23.60 7.89
C ASP A 230 -0.78 -23.46 9.28
N ASN A 231 -2.10 -23.22 9.36
CA ASN A 231 -2.86 -23.22 10.61
C ASN A 231 -2.92 -24.61 11.27
N GLN A 232 -3.11 -25.69 10.51
CA GLN A 232 -3.08 -27.05 11.06
C GLN A 232 -1.70 -27.40 11.65
N LYS A 233 -0.62 -27.03 10.94
CA LYS A 233 0.77 -27.19 11.41
C LYS A 233 1.05 -26.37 12.68
N LEU A 234 0.54 -25.14 12.76
CA LEU A 234 0.66 -24.31 13.95
C LEU A 234 -0.07 -24.91 15.16
N ARG A 235 -1.29 -25.43 14.96
CA ARG A 235 -2.05 -26.14 16.02
C ARG A 235 -1.31 -27.38 16.52
N LEU A 236 -0.71 -28.17 15.62
CA LEU A 236 0.08 -29.35 15.99
C LEU A 236 1.30 -28.96 16.84
N ASN A 237 2.05 -27.94 16.43
CA ASN A 237 3.21 -27.45 17.18
C ASN A 237 2.82 -26.95 18.58
N LEU A 238 1.71 -26.23 18.72
CA LEU A 238 1.20 -25.77 20.02
C LEU A 238 0.78 -26.94 20.92
N ALA A 239 0.16 -27.98 20.35
CA ALA A 239 -0.21 -29.19 21.11
C ALA A 239 1.03 -29.96 21.62
N VAL A 240 2.10 -30.05 20.81
CA VAL A 240 3.38 -30.65 21.23
C VAL A 240 4.02 -29.82 22.36
N GLN A 241 4.08 -28.50 22.24
CA GLN A 241 4.61 -27.63 23.30
C GLN A 241 3.80 -27.75 24.59
N ALA A 242 2.46 -27.78 24.52
CA ALA A 242 1.61 -27.97 25.70
C ALA A 242 1.88 -29.30 26.42
N LYS A 243 2.11 -30.39 25.67
CA LYS A 243 2.51 -31.69 26.23
C LYS A 243 3.89 -31.63 26.91
N GLU A 244 4.87 -31.02 26.26
CA GLU A 244 6.20 -30.80 26.86
C GLU A 244 6.14 -29.97 28.15
N PHE A 245 5.27 -28.96 28.23
CA PHE A 245 5.08 -28.18 29.45
C PHE A 245 4.46 -29.01 30.57
N ALA A 246 3.42 -29.79 30.29
CA ALA A 246 2.81 -30.69 31.28
C ALA A 246 3.80 -31.77 31.78
N GLU A 247 4.67 -32.31 30.93
CA GLU A 247 5.71 -33.26 31.34
C GLU A 247 6.76 -32.61 32.26
N LYS A 248 7.16 -31.37 31.97
CA LYS A 248 8.09 -30.59 32.81
C LYS A 248 7.45 -30.18 34.14
N GLU A 249 6.17 -29.81 34.14
CA GLU A 249 5.38 -29.50 35.33
C GLU A 249 5.26 -30.71 36.26
N ASN A 250 4.87 -31.88 35.73
CA ASN A 250 4.83 -33.12 36.50
C ASN A 250 6.21 -33.49 37.10
N THR A 251 7.29 -33.27 36.34
CA THR A 251 8.67 -33.52 36.80
C THR A 251 9.06 -32.58 37.95
N LEU A 252 8.74 -31.29 37.83
CA LEU A 252 8.97 -30.31 38.90
C LEU A 252 8.14 -30.60 40.14
N GLN A 253 6.87 -31.00 39.98
CA GLN A 253 6.00 -31.36 41.09
C GLN A 253 6.53 -32.58 41.87
N ALA A 254 7.06 -33.59 41.18
CA ALA A 254 7.73 -34.72 41.82
C ALA A 254 9.00 -34.30 42.60
N GLN A 255 9.80 -33.37 42.05
CA GLN A 255 10.97 -32.82 42.75
C GLN A 255 10.58 -32.01 43.99
N ILE A 256 9.49 -31.23 43.93
CA ILE A 256 8.94 -30.48 45.07
C ILE A 256 8.52 -31.45 46.19
N THR A 257 7.81 -32.53 45.86
CA THR A 257 7.41 -33.56 46.85
C THR A 257 8.63 -34.22 47.50
N ASN A 258 9.66 -34.56 46.74
CA ASN A 258 10.89 -35.14 47.30
C ASN A 258 11.60 -34.17 48.26
N LEU A 259 11.75 -32.90 47.87
CA LEU A 259 12.35 -31.87 48.73
C LEU A 259 11.52 -31.59 50.00
N GLN A 260 10.19 -31.74 49.94
CA GLN A 260 9.33 -31.67 51.13
C GLN A 260 9.55 -32.86 52.06
N ASN A 261 9.70 -34.07 51.53
CA ASN A 261 10.00 -35.27 52.32
C ASN A 261 11.40 -35.20 52.97
N GLU A 262 12.42 -34.77 52.21
CA GLU A 262 13.78 -34.54 52.74
C GLU A 262 13.78 -33.48 53.85
N LYS A 263 13.04 -32.38 53.66
CA LYS A 263 12.87 -31.36 54.70
C LYS A 263 12.21 -31.93 55.96
N GLN A 264 11.19 -32.77 55.84
CA GLN A 264 10.54 -33.37 57.01
C GLN A 264 11.50 -34.30 57.76
N ALA A 265 12.21 -35.19 57.06
CA ALA A 265 13.21 -36.06 57.67
C ALA A 265 14.34 -35.27 58.37
N LEU A 266 14.73 -34.10 57.84
CA LEU A 266 15.69 -33.21 58.51
C LEU A 266 15.11 -32.58 59.78
N VAL A 267 13.83 -32.15 59.77
CA VAL A 267 13.13 -31.62 60.96
C VAL A 267 13.00 -32.69 62.05
N ASP A 268 12.67 -33.93 61.67
CA ASP A 268 12.55 -35.05 62.60
C ASP A 268 13.90 -35.38 63.25
N ASN A 269 14.98 -35.47 62.46
CA ASN A 269 16.35 -35.67 62.95
C ASN A 269 16.82 -34.55 63.88
N LEU A 270 16.55 -33.28 63.55
CA LEU A 270 16.89 -32.14 64.41
C LEU A 270 16.09 -32.15 65.73
N THR A 271 14.83 -32.59 65.68
CA THR A 271 13.99 -32.77 66.87
C THR A 271 14.54 -33.88 67.77
N GLU A 272 15.05 -34.97 67.19
CA GLU A 272 15.68 -36.07 67.92
C GLU A 272 17.00 -35.64 68.59
N GLN A 273 17.86 -34.91 67.87
CA GLN A 273 19.07 -34.31 68.44
C GLN A 273 18.77 -33.31 69.57
N LEU A 274 17.68 -32.54 69.46
CA LEU A 274 17.26 -31.62 70.51
C LEU A 274 16.89 -32.38 71.80
N LYS A 275 16.12 -33.48 71.70
CA LYS A 275 15.80 -34.35 72.85
C LYS A 275 17.08 -34.88 73.52
N GLN A 276 17.99 -35.46 72.74
CA GLN A 276 19.27 -35.99 73.23
C GLN A 276 20.08 -34.90 73.95
N THR A 277 20.15 -33.70 73.39
CA THR A 277 20.81 -32.53 74.00
C THR A 277 20.15 -32.14 75.33
N THR A 278 18.82 -32.14 75.42
CA THR A 278 18.13 -31.84 76.68
C THR A 278 18.36 -32.91 77.76
N GLN A 279 18.46 -34.18 77.39
CA GLN A 279 18.79 -35.26 78.33
C GLN A 279 20.24 -35.15 78.84
N LEU A 280 21.21 -34.95 77.94
CA LEU A 280 22.61 -34.74 78.33
C LEU A 280 22.79 -33.53 79.25
N ASN A 281 22.01 -32.46 79.07
CA ASN A 281 22.01 -31.32 79.98
C ASN A 281 21.43 -31.66 81.37
N GLN A 282 20.40 -32.52 81.45
CA GLN A 282 19.89 -33.01 82.74
C GLN A 282 20.91 -33.92 83.44
N GLU A 283 21.58 -34.81 82.71
CA GLU A 283 22.64 -35.68 83.24
C GLU A 283 23.85 -34.87 83.71
N ASN A 284 24.30 -33.86 82.95
CA ASN A 284 25.35 -32.93 83.37
C ASN A 284 24.98 -32.17 84.67
N ASN A 285 23.75 -31.66 84.79
CA ASN A 285 23.29 -31.01 86.01
C ASN A 285 23.30 -31.97 87.22
N ASN A 286 22.90 -33.22 87.03
CA ASN A 286 22.92 -34.26 88.07
C ASN A 286 24.37 -34.60 88.49
N LEU A 287 25.28 -34.77 87.55
CA LEU A 287 26.71 -34.99 87.82
C LEU A 287 27.35 -33.78 88.51
N GLN A 288 26.98 -32.56 88.14
CA GLN A 288 27.46 -31.33 88.77
C GLN A 288 26.97 -31.22 90.22
N ASN A 289 25.73 -31.59 90.51
CA ASN A 289 25.21 -31.69 91.88
C ASN A 289 25.94 -32.76 92.71
N GLN A 290 26.19 -33.95 92.14
CA GLN A 290 26.99 -34.99 92.79
C GLN A 290 28.43 -34.52 93.07
N LEU A 291 29.05 -33.78 92.15
CA LEU A 291 30.40 -33.25 92.31
C LEU A 291 30.49 -32.12 93.34
N VAL A 292 29.42 -31.35 93.55
CA VAL A 292 29.31 -30.41 94.69
C VAL A 292 29.22 -31.19 96.01
N LEU A 293 28.36 -32.21 96.10
CA LEU A 293 28.23 -33.06 97.29
C LEU A 293 29.57 -33.74 97.64
N LEU A 294 30.26 -34.32 96.65
CA LEU A 294 31.54 -34.99 96.86
C LEU A 294 32.62 -34.02 97.37
N LYS A 295 32.64 -32.77 96.89
CA LYS A 295 33.54 -31.71 97.40
C LYS A 295 33.27 -31.37 98.86
N THR A 296 32.00 -31.26 99.26
CA THR A 296 31.62 -31.05 100.67
C THR A 296 32.13 -32.19 101.54
N ASN A 297 31.85 -33.44 101.16
CA ASN A 297 32.28 -34.62 101.92
C ASN A 297 33.81 -34.72 102.06
N ILE A 298 34.57 -34.37 101.00
CA ILE A 298 36.04 -34.33 101.05
C ILE A 298 36.55 -33.24 102.00
N GLN A 299 35.87 -32.09 102.07
CA GLN A 299 36.24 -31.01 102.99
C GLN A 299 35.92 -31.35 104.44
N GLU A 300 34.80 -32.06 104.68
CA GLU A 300 34.42 -32.57 105.99
C GLU A 300 35.39 -33.65 106.49
N LEU A 301 35.74 -34.63 105.64
CA LEU A 301 36.75 -35.66 105.96
C LEU A 301 38.12 -35.07 106.29
N LYS A 302 38.57 -34.02 105.58
CA LYS A 302 39.81 -33.29 105.92
C LYS A 302 39.73 -32.65 107.30
N SER A 303 38.56 -32.11 107.66
CA SER A 303 38.34 -31.47 108.96
C SER A 303 38.35 -32.51 110.09
N GLN A 304 37.76 -33.69 109.86
CA GLN A 304 37.83 -34.84 110.77
C GLN A 304 39.28 -35.34 110.96
N GLN A 305 40.05 -35.46 109.87
CA GLN A 305 41.46 -35.89 109.92
C GLN A 305 42.33 -34.91 110.73
N GLN A 306 42.10 -33.60 110.63
CA GLN A 306 42.81 -32.62 111.46
C GLN A 306 42.47 -32.75 112.94
N ILE A 307 41.21 -33.03 113.29
CA ILE A 307 40.77 -33.29 114.67
C ILE A 307 41.43 -34.56 115.22
N GLU A 308 41.51 -35.63 114.43
CA GLU A 308 42.18 -36.88 114.81
C GLU A 308 43.69 -36.68 115.05
N GLU A 309 44.36 -35.89 114.21
CA GLU A 309 45.75 -35.50 114.44
C GLU A 309 45.95 -34.70 115.74
N GLU A 310 45.03 -33.79 116.09
CA GLU A 310 45.10 -33.03 117.34
C GLU A 310 44.80 -33.90 118.57
N GLN A 311 43.85 -34.84 118.47
CA GLN A 311 43.59 -35.82 119.54
C GLN A 311 44.81 -36.72 119.81
N ASN A 312 45.48 -37.20 118.77
CA ASN A 312 46.71 -37.98 118.91
C ASN A 312 47.85 -37.16 119.56
N LYS A 313 47.98 -35.87 119.22
CA LYS A 313 48.94 -34.94 119.88
C LYS A 313 48.59 -34.76 121.37
N LEU A 314 47.31 -34.58 121.70
CA LEU A 314 46.82 -34.43 123.08
C LEU A 314 47.05 -35.71 123.91
N GLN A 315 46.84 -36.89 123.32
CA GLN A 315 47.03 -38.17 123.99
C GLN A 315 48.52 -38.46 124.27
N ASN A 316 49.42 -38.10 123.37
CA ASN A 316 50.87 -38.14 123.63
C ASN A 316 51.25 -37.23 124.80
N ILE A 317 50.71 -36.00 124.86
CA ILE A 317 50.94 -35.07 125.99
C ILE A 317 50.41 -35.64 127.31
N GLN A 318 49.26 -36.34 127.30
CA GLN A 318 48.75 -37.03 128.49
C GLN A 318 49.67 -38.17 128.96
N VAL A 319 50.19 -38.99 128.04
CA VAL A 319 51.15 -40.05 128.37
C VAL A 319 52.46 -39.46 128.93
N GLU A 320 52.95 -38.36 128.35
CA GLU A 320 54.14 -37.68 128.85
C GLU A 320 53.91 -37.04 130.24
N LEU A 321 52.73 -36.45 130.48
CA LEU A 321 52.34 -35.93 131.79
C LEU A 321 52.27 -37.04 132.86
N VAL A 322 51.69 -38.20 132.53
CA VAL A 322 51.64 -39.37 133.43
C VAL A 322 53.05 -39.87 133.72
N ASN A 323 53.92 -39.96 132.71
CA ASN A 323 55.33 -40.35 132.91
C ASN A 323 56.09 -39.34 133.80
N LEU A 324 55.83 -38.04 133.66
CA LEU A 324 56.41 -37.00 134.52
C LEU A 324 55.87 -37.10 135.96
N GLN A 325 54.58 -37.35 136.16
CA GLN A 325 53.99 -37.60 137.48
C GLN A 325 54.60 -38.85 138.14
N GLN A 326 54.71 -39.96 137.41
CA GLN A 326 55.34 -41.19 137.87
C GLN A 326 56.81 -40.96 138.29
N ARG A 327 57.55 -40.19 137.50
CA ARG A 327 58.94 -39.81 137.78
C ARG A 327 59.07 -38.88 138.98
N ASN A 328 58.09 -37.99 139.20
CA ASN A 328 58.06 -37.12 140.37
C ASN A 328 57.74 -37.90 141.66
N ILE A 329 56.84 -38.89 141.58
CA ILE A 329 56.59 -39.84 142.68
C ILE A 329 57.86 -40.64 143.01
N GLN A 330 58.61 -41.09 142.00
CA GLN A 330 59.89 -41.76 142.20
C GLN A 330 60.92 -40.84 142.89
N PHE A 331 61.05 -39.59 142.44
CA PHE A 331 61.91 -38.59 143.11
C PHE A 331 61.50 -38.34 144.57
N GLU A 332 60.21 -38.32 144.88
CA GLU A 332 59.71 -38.15 146.25
C GLU A 332 60.06 -39.37 147.12
N GLN A 333 59.91 -40.60 146.60
CA GLN A 333 60.34 -41.83 147.27
C GLN A 333 61.86 -41.88 147.49
N ASP A 334 62.64 -41.51 146.49
CA ASP A 334 64.10 -41.46 146.59
C ASP A 334 64.56 -40.38 147.59
N ASN A 335 63.88 -39.23 147.66
CA ASN A 335 64.08 -38.22 148.71
C ASN A 335 63.74 -38.74 150.11
N GLN A 336 62.63 -39.46 150.28
CA GLN A 336 62.28 -40.08 151.57
C GLN A 336 63.31 -41.13 151.99
N LYS A 337 63.80 -41.94 151.04
CA LYS A 337 64.90 -42.90 151.26
C LYS A 337 66.22 -42.22 151.61
N LEU A 338 66.53 -41.08 150.99
CA LEU A 338 67.70 -40.26 151.32
C LEU A 338 67.59 -39.65 152.73
N ARG A 339 66.40 -39.15 153.13
CA ARG A 339 66.13 -38.67 154.48
C ARG A 339 66.24 -39.79 155.52
N LEU A 340 65.77 -41.00 155.20
CA LEU A 340 65.90 -42.17 156.07
C LEU A 340 67.38 -42.56 156.24
N ASN A 341 68.14 -42.62 155.14
CA ASN A 341 69.58 -42.91 155.18
C ASN A 341 70.36 -41.84 155.96
N LEU A 342 70.02 -40.56 155.81
CA LEU A 342 70.59 -39.46 156.60
C LEU A 342 70.23 -39.59 158.09
N ALA A 343 69.00 -39.95 158.44
CA ALA A 343 68.60 -40.18 159.83
C ALA A 343 69.33 -41.38 160.46
N VAL A 344 69.56 -42.46 159.69
CA VAL A 344 70.40 -43.59 160.11
C VAL A 344 71.85 -43.16 160.31
N GLN A 345 72.44 -42.43 159.35
CA GLN A 345 73.82 -41.93 159.46
C GLN A 345 73.98 -40.98 160.66
N ILE A 346 73.07 -40.03 160.88
CA ILE A 346 73.11 -39.12 162.04
C ILE A 346 73.06 -39.91 163.36
N LYS A 347 72.30 -41.01 163.42
CA LYS A 347 72.26 -41.90 164.59
C LYS A 347 73.56 -42.70 164.75
N GLU A 348 74.10 -43.26 163.67
CA GLU A 348 75.37 -44.02 163.71
C GLU A 348 76.59 -43.15 164.03
N PHE A 349 76.61 -41.88 163.60
CA PHE A 349 77.65 -40.93 163.99
C PHE A 349 77.60 -40.64 165.50
N ALA A 350 76.42 -40.34 166.05
CA ALA A 350 76.24 -40.05 167.47
C ALA A 350 76.66 -41.22 168.41
N GLU A 351 76.56 -42.46 167.96
CA GLU A 351 76.97 -43.66 168.72
C GLU A 351 78.45 -44.07 168.48
N LYS A 352 79.15 -43.49 167.50
CA LYS A 352 80.55 -43.85 167.14
C LYS A 352 81.59 -42.74 167.34
N GLU A 353 81.18 -41.49 167.58
CA GLU A 353 82.10 -40.36 167.82
C GLU A 353 82.82 -40.42 169.19
N ASN A 354 82.35 -41.24 170.13
CA ASN A 354 82.81 -41.24 171.52
C ASN A 354 83.90 -42.29 171.87
N ILE A 355 84.27 -43.19 170.94
CA ILE A 355 85.27 -44.25 171.19
C ILE A 355 86.27 -44.32 170.03
N LEU A 356 87.54 -44.04 170.37
CA LEU A 356 88.74 -44.15 169.53
C LEU A 356 88.90 -43.11 168.40
N GLN A 357 89.00 -41.86 168.85
CA GLN A 357 89.92 -40.84 168.31
C GLN A 357 91.40 -41.29 168.44
N THR A 358 91.74 -42.52 168.01
CA THR A 358 93.05 -43.15 168.21
C THR A 358 93.32 -44.21 167.12
N GLN A 359 94.49 -44.15 166.48
CA GLN A 359 94.98 -45.06 165.41
C GLN A 359 94.26 -44.86 164.05
N ILE A 360 94.75 -44.02 163.11
CA ILE A 360 96.02 -44.02 162.36
C ILE A 360 96.09 -45.08 161.24
N THR A 361 95.65 -44.67 160.03
CA THR A 361 96.37 -44.74 158.74
C THR A 361 96.84 -46.09 158.16
N HIS A 362 96.38 -46.45 156.94
CA HIS A 362 97.25 -46.75 155.76
C HIS A 362 96.51 -46.94 154.39
N LEU A 363 97.20 -46.52 153.31
CA LEU A 363 97.08 -46.68 151.81
C LEU A 363 96.38 -47.97 151.25
N SER A 364 96.02 -48.22 149.96
CA SER A 364 96.38 -47.79 148.56
C SER A 364 95.41 -48.51 147.54
N GLU A 365 95.26 -48.35 146.20
CA GLU A 365 95.56 -47.37 145.11
C GLU A 365 94.95 -47.87 143.74
N LYS A 366 94.78 -46.99 142.72
CA LYS A 366 94.78 -47.24 141.24
C LYS A 366 93.64 -48.10 140.61
N GLN A 367 93.42 -48.23 139.27
CA GLN A 367 94.24 -47.94 138.06
C GLN A 367 93.40 -47.46 136.82
N SER A 368 93.98 -47.40 135.60
CA SER A 368 93.45 -46.73 134.38
C SER A 368 94.00 -47.34 133.06
N SER A 369 93.32 -47.18 131.91
CA SER A 369 93.86 -46.82 130.54
C SER A 369 93.08 -47.39 129.33
N ILE A 370 93.08 -46.68 128.19
CA ILE A 370 93.42 -47.14 126.79
C ILE A 370 93.02 -46.06 125.74
N GLY A 371 93.77 -45.94 124.64
CA GLY A 371 93.44 -45.09 123.48
C GLY A 371 94.30 -45.34 122.23
N ASN A 372 93.98 -44.63 121.14
CA ASN A 372 94.65 -44.53 119.82
C ASN A 372 94.30 -45.58 118.73
N LEU A 373 93.42 -45.23 117.77
CA LEU A 373 93.38 -45.86 116.42
C LEU A 373 92.70 -44.98 115.32
N THR A 374 92.53 -43.67 115.52
CA THR A 374 91.37 -42.94 114.93
C THR A 374 91.67 -41.93 113.83
N GLU A 375 92.93 -41.65 113.48
CA GLU A 375 93.29 -40.37 112.82
C GLU A 375 93.48 -40.43 111.30
N PHE A 376 93.87 -41.57 110.73
CA PHE A 376 94.18 -41.67 109.29
C PHE A 376 92.93 -41.78 108.40
N THR A 377 91.87 -42.44 108.89
CA THR A 377 90.67 -42.78 108.10
C THR A 377 89.82 -41.56 107.74
N ASN A 378 89.73 -40.58 108.65
CA ASN A 378 88.78 -39.46 108.52
C ASN A 378 89.15 -38.49 107.39
N GLN A 379 90.45 -38.28 107.12
CA GLN A 379 90.90 -37.37 106.07
C GLN A 379 90.55 -37.91 104.67
N GLN A 380 90.70 -39.21 104.45
CA GLN A 380 90.39 -39.84 103.16
C GLN A 380 88.88 -39.83 102.85
N VAL A 381 88.04 -40.02 103.87
CA VAL A 381 86.58 -39.89 103.76
C VAL A 381 86.18 -38.45 103.42
N GLN A 382 86.78 -37.44 104.07
CA GLN A 382 86.42 -36.04 103.80
C GLN A 382 86.73 -35.60 102.37
N ILE A 383 87.82 -36.09 101.77
CA ILE A 383 88.15 -35.80 100.35
C ILE A 383 87.08 -36.35 99.41
N GLN A 384 86.59 -37.58 99.67
CA GLN A 384 85.51 -38.19 98.88
C GLN A 384 84.18 -37.44 99.03
N ILE A 385 83.84 -37.01 100.26
CA ILE A 385 82.65 -36.19 100.53
C ILE A 385 82.69 -34.90 99.71
N ASN A 386 83.80 -34.16 99.75
CA ASN A 386 83.96 -32.89 99.04
C ASN A 386 83.81 -33.06 97.51
N GLN A 387 84.31 -34.17 96.96
CA GLN A 387 84.22 -34.47 95.52
C GLN A 387 82.78 -34.83 95.10
N ILE A 388 82.08 -35.65 95.88
CA ILE A 388 80.66 -35.99 95.66
C ILE A 388 79.77 -34.73 95.78
N GLU A 389 80.06 -33.83 96.72
CA GLU A 389 79.33 -32.58 96.88
C GLU A 389 79.51 -31.64 95.67
N GLN A 390 80.72 -31.58 95.09
CA GLN A 390 80.96 -30.81 93.87
C GLN A 390 80.25 -31.42 92.64
N GLU A 391 80.22 -32.74 92.49
CA GLU A 391 79.46 -33.42 91.43
C GLU A 391 77.95 -33.20 91.57
N LYS A 392 77.42 -33.24 92.79
CA LYS A 392 76.02 -32.91 93.12
C LYS A 392 75.64 -31.49 92.69
N ILE A 393 76.49 -30.49 92.93
CA ILE A 393 76.28 -29.10 92.50
C ILE A 393 76.25 -29.00 90.95
N ASP A 394 77.18 -29.68 90.27
CA ASP A 394 77.28 -29.61 88.81
C ASP A 394 76.11 -30.35 88.11
N LEU A 395 75.64 -31.46 88.71
CA LEU A 395 74.42 -32.17 88.28
C LEU A 395 73.16 -31.32 88.50
N GLN A 396 73.02 -30.65 89.65
CA GLN A 396 71.90 -29.72 89.90
C GLN A 396 71.88 -28.58 88.87
N LYS A 397 73.03 -27.99 88.55
CA LYS A 397 73.18 -26.94 87.54
C LYS A 397 72.76 -27.43 86.13
N ARG A 398 73.09 -28.66 85.77
CA ARG A 398 72.61 -29.30 84.52
C ARG A 398 71.11 -29.56 84.54
N LEU A 399 70.55 -30.01 85.67
CA LEU A 399 69.12 -30.24 85.84
C LEU A 399 68.31 -28.96 85.59
N THR A 400 68.69 -27.83 86.20
CA THR A 400 68.02 -26.54 86.00
C THR A 400 68.07 -26.07 84.54
N GLN A 401 69.19 -26.29 83.83
CA GLN A 401 69.30 -25.96 82.41
C GLN A 401 68.39 -26.84 81.53
N ILE A 402 68.20 -28.12 81.88
CA ILE A 402 67.28 -29.03 81.20
C ILE A 402 65.82 -28.60 81.47
N GLU A 403 65.47 -28.24 82.70
CA GLU A 403 64.13 -27.73 83.03
C GLU A 403 63.75 -26.49 82.22
N VAL A 404 64.66 -25.51 82.08
CA VAL A 404 64.39 -24.29 81.28
C VAL A 404 64.08 -24.66 79.84
N LYS A 405 64.90 -25.52 79.20
CA LYS A 405 64.66 -26.01 77.83
C LYS A 405 63.34 -26.77 77.70
N ILE A 406 62.93 -27.53 78.72
CA ILE A 406 61.62 -28.22 78.73
C ILE A 406 60.46 -27.21 78.78
N ARG A 407 60.60 -26.10 79.52
CA ARG A 407 59.59 -25.03 79.57
C ARG A 407 59.49 -24.29 78.22
N GLU A 408 60.63 -23.96 77.61
CA GLU A 408 60.71 -23.35 76.28
C GLU A 408 60.04 -24.23 75.21
N LEU A 409 60.37 -25.53 75.18
CA LEU A 409 59.76 -26.49 74.24
C LEU A 409 58.25 -26.68 74.45
N ARG A 410 57.76 -26.61 75.69
CA ARG A 410 56.30 -26.59 75.97
C ARG A 410 55.63 -25.33 75.41
N SER A 411 56.20 -24.15 75.65
CA SER A 411 55.67 -22.89 75.11
C SER A 411 55.68 -22.88 73.58
N TYR A 412 56.72 -23.43 72.95
CA TYR A 412 56.78 -23.58 71.49
C TYR A 412 55.71 -24.54 70.96
N LYS A 413 55.49 -25.68 71.64
CA LYS A 413 54.41 -26.63 71.31
C LYS A 413 53.03 -25.97 71.41
N GLU A 414 52.75 -25.18 72.45
CA GLU A 414 51.48 -24.46 72.59
C GLU A 414 51.28 -23.39 71.50
N SER A 415 52.35 -22.74 71.05
CA SER A 415 52.30 -21.82 69.91
C SER A 415 51.93 -22.55 68.61
N LEU A 416 52.54 -23.71 68.36
CA LEU A 416 52.22 -24.56 67.20
C LEU A 416 50.78 -25.08 67.21
N ILE A 417 50.25 -25.51 68.37
CA ILE A 417 48.85 -25.95 68.50
C ILE A 417 47.89 -24.82 68.11
N LYS A 418 48.10 -23.61 68.65
CA LYS A 418 47.27 -22.43 68.31
C LYS A 418 47.35 -22.06 66.83
N GLN A 419 48.50 -22.27 66.18
CA GLN A 419 48.64 -22.07 64.73
C GLN A 419 47.90 -23.14 63.92
N MET A 420 47.92 -24.41 64.36
CA MET A 420 47.14 -25.49 63.73
C MET A 420 45.63 -25.22 63.83
N GLU A 421 45.12 -24.86 65.01
CA GLU A 421 43.71 -24.50 65.22
C GLU A 421 43.27 -23.35 64.30
N GLN A 422 44.12 -22.33 64.11
CA GLN A 422 43.84 -21.20 63.20
C GLN A 422 43.84 -21.61 61.72
N LEU A 423 44.71 -22.55 61.32
CA LEU A 423 44.75 -23.08 59.96
C LEU A 423 43.54 -24.00 59.67
N GLU A 424 43.16 -24.85 60.62
CA GLU A 424 41.99 -25.72 60.51
C GLU A 424 40.69 -24.92 60.38
N ASN A 425 40.50 -23.89 61.22
CA ASN A 425 39.38 -22.95 61.10
C ASN A 425 39.34 -22.25 59.73
N ARG A 426 40.50 -21.87 59.17
CA ARG A 426 40.59 -21.31 57.80
C ARG A 426 40.23 -22.33 56.74
N ILE A 427 40.70 -23.58 56.84
CA ILE A 427 40.38 -24.66 55.89
C ILE A 427 38.87 -24.92 55.88
N ASN A 428 38.23 -25.00 57.05
CA ASN A 428 36.79 -25.21 57.18
C ASN A 428 36.00 -24.04 56.54
N GLN A 429 36.43 -22.79 56.74
CA GLN A 429 35.86 -21.63 56.05
C GLN A 429 36.04 -21.69 54.52
N PHE A 430 37.20 -22.12 54.01
CA PHE A 430 37.42 -22.30 52.57
C PHE A 430 36.53 -23.40 51.97
N GLN A 431 36.30 -24.51 52.68
CA GLN A 431 35.38 -25.56 52.24
C GLN A 431 33.94 -25.04 52.10
N VAL A 432 33.40 -24.39 53.15
CA VAL A 432 32.06 -23.79 53.13
C VAL A 432 31.91 -22.76 52.00
N ASN A 433 32.92 -21.89 51.80
CA ASN A 433 32.93 -20.94 50.70
C ASN A 433 32.94 -21.63 49.32
N GLY A 434 33.70 -22.72 49.19
CA GLY A 434 33.74 -23.53 47.97
C GLY A 434 32.37 -24.16 47.62
N GLU A 435 31.63 -24.63 48.62
CA GLU A 435 30.27 -25.15 48.42
C GLU A 435 29.26 -24.06 48.06
N GLN A 436 29.33 -22.90 48.71
CA GLN A 436 28.51 -21.74 48.32
C GLN A 436 28.79 -21.31 46.87
N ILE A 437 30.03 -21.39 46.40
CA ILE A 437 30.40 -21.12 45.00
C ILE A 437 29.80 -22.18 44.06
N LYS A 438 29.84 -23.48 44.41
CA LYS A 438 29.16 -24.54 43.65
C LYS A 438 27.66 -24.28 43.53
N GLN A 439 26.97 -23.96 44.64
CA GLN A 439 25.55 -23.64 44.63
C GLN A 439 25.22 -22.40 43.79
N LYS A 440 26.02 -21.32 43.90
CA LYS A 440 25.87 -20.12 43.06
C LYS A 440 26.04 -20.44 41.57
N ARG A 441 26.97 -21.32 41.21
CA ARG A 441 27.19 -21.79 39.82
C ARG A 441 25.96 -22.51 39.25
N ILE A 442 25.33 -23.39 40.03
CA ILE A 442 24.11 -24.10 39.62
C ILE A 442 22.95 -23.11 39.41
N ARG A 443 22.80 -22.12 40.29
CA ARG A 443 21.78 -21.05 40.13
C ARG A 443 22.00 -20.24 38.85
N LEU A 444 23.25 -19.86 38.56
CA LEU A 444 23.62 -19.15 37.32
C LEU A 444 23.31 -20.00 36.07
N GLN A 445 23.64 -21.29 36.08
CA GLN A 445 23.33 -22.20 34.96
C GLN A 445 21.83 -22.42 34.72
N ASN A 446 20.97 -22.19 35.71
CA ASN A 446 19.53 -22.22 35.51
C ASN A 446 19.02 -20.88 34.95
N ILE A 447 19.49 -19.75 35.49
CA ILE A 447 19.22 -18.41 34.94
C ILE A 447 19.65 -18.31 33.46
N GLU A 448 20.78 -18.91 33.10
CA GLU A 448 21.28 -18.98 31.71
C GLU A 448 20.32 -19.75 30.78
N LYS A 449 19.71 -20.84 31.25
CA LYS A 449 18.66 -21.56 30.49
C LYS A 449 17.39 -20.73 30.34
N ASP A 450 17.02 -19.98 31.38
CA ASP A 450 15.84 -19.11 31.34
C ASP A 450 16.05 -17.93 30.36
N PHE A 451 17.27 -17.36 30.29
CA PHE A 451 17.64 -16.40 29.23
C PHE A 451 17.55 -17.02 27.82
N ILE A 452 18.10 -18.23 27.61
CA ILE A 452 18.02 -18.95 26.32
C ILE A 452 16.55 -19.27 25.93
N LYS A 453 15.65 -19.41 26.90
CA LYS A 453 14.20 -19.55 26.67
C LYS A 453 13.56 -18.21 26.29
N LEU A 454 13.91 -17.13 26.99
CA LEU A 454 13.39 -15.78 26.72
C LEU A 454 13.82 -15.25 25.35
N ASP A 455 15.07 -15.44 24.92
CA ASP A 455 15.53 -15.07 23.56
C ASP A 455 14.65 -15.74 22.49
N LYS A 456 14.37 -17.04 22.63
CA LYS A 456 13.51 -17.79 21.70
C LYS A 456 12.05 -17.34 21.71
N GLU A 457 11.57 -16.77 22.81
CA GLU A 457 10.24 -16.15 22.88
C GLU A 457 10.25 -14.75 22.24
N ILE A 458 11.34 -13.99 22.39
CA ILE A 458 11.55 -12.69 21.73
C ILE A 458 11.62 -12.88 20.21
N ASP A 459 12.44 -13.80 19.68
CA ASP A 459 12.53 -14.12 18.25
C ASP A 459 11.16 -14.41 17.62
N GLN A 460 10.34 -15.21 18.31
CA GLN A 460 8.98 -15.54 17.89
C GLN A 460 8.03 -14.34 17.92
N LEU A 461 8.19 -13.43 18.88
CA LEU A 461 7.41 -12.20 18.96
C LEU A 461 7.84 -11.19 17.88
N GLU A 462 9.13 -11.08 17.57
CA GLU A 462 9.62 -10.24 16.47
C GLU A 462 9.11 -10.73 15.11
N GLN A 463 9.14 -12.04 14.85
CA GLN A 463 8.54 -12.61 13.63
C GLN A 463 7.04 -12.33 13.53
N LYS A 464 6.27 -12.53 14.61
CA LYS A 464 4.82 -12.21 14.66
C LYS A 464 4.58 -10.73 14.39
N LEU A 465 5.34 -9.84 15.01
CA LEU A 465 5.26 -8.38 14.81
C LEU A 465 5.62 -7.97 13.37
N ASN A 466 6.58 -8.65 12.74
CA ASN A 466 6.94 -8.38 11.34
C ASN A 466 5.83 -8.81 10.37
N ASN A 467 5.22 -9.97 10.61
CA ASN A 467 4.05 -10.44 9.86
C ASN A 467 2.86 -9.48 10.03
N GLU A 468 2.58 -8.99 11.25
CA GLU A 468 1.52 -7.99 11.48
C GLU A 468 1.80 -6.68 10.72
N LYS A 469 3.04 -6.17 10.76
CA LYS A 469 3.46 -4.99 9.98
C LYS A 469 3.23 -5.20 8.47
N GLN A 470 3.52 -6.39 7.94
CA GLN A 470 3.31 -6.72 6.53
C GLN A 470 1.82 -6.78 6.15
N ILE A 471 1.01 -7.47 6.97
CA ILE A 471 -0.45 -7.55 6.78
C ILE A 471 -1.07 -6.14 6.81
N LYS A 472 -0.66 -5.31 7.76
CA LYS A 472 -1.11 -3.91 7.89
C LYS A 472 -0.75 -3.07 6.65
N MET A 473 0.43 -3.28 6.07
CA MET A 473 0.83 -2.62 4.82
C MET A 473 -0.04 -3.07 3.63
N GLN A 474 -0.29 -4.38 3.49
CA GLN A 474 -1.15 -4.93 2.44
C GLN A 474 -2.61 -4.45 2.56
N LEU A 475 -3.17 -4.41 3.78
CA LEU A 475 -4.51 -3.86 4.04
C LEU A 475 -4.59 -2.37 3.68
N THR A 476 -3.56 -1.58 4.02
CA THR A 476 -3.50 -0.15 3.65
C THR A 476 -3.49 0.02 2.12
N GLN A 477 -2.71 -0.78 1.40
CA GLN A 477 -2.67 -0.77 -0.07
C GLN A 477 -4.02 -1.20 -0.68
N ALA A 478 -4.66 -2.23 -0.15
CA ALA A 478 -5.95 -2.70 -0.63
C ALA A 478 -7.08 -1.68 -0.42
N LEU A 479 -7.07 -0.97 0.72
CA LEU A 479 -7.99 0.14 0.97
C LEU A 479 -7.75 1.28 -0.03
N GLN A 480 -6.49 1.68 -0.27
CA GLN A 480 -6.15 2.71 -1.25
C GLN A 480 -6.68 2.39 -2.65
N ILE A 481 -6.54 1.12 -3.09
CA ILE A 481 -7.01 0.67 -4.39
C ILE A 481 -8.55 0.76 -4.47
N LYS A 482 -9.27 0.36 -3.41
CA LYS A 482 -10.73 0.48 -3.36
C LYS A 482 -11.22 1.94 -3.32
N GLU A 483 -10.57 2.79 -2.54
CA GLU A 483 -10.90 4.23 -2.44
C GLU A 483 -10.67 4.95 -3.78
N ASN A 484 -9.56 4.64 -4.47
CA ASN A 484 -9.32 5.10 -5.85
C ASN A 484 -10.39 4.58 -6.82
N LYS A 485 -10.83 3.32 -6.68
CA LYS A 485 -11.86 2.71 -7.54
C LYS A 485 -13.24 3.35 -7.33
N ILE A 486 -13.60 3.64 -6.08
CA ILE A 486 -14.83 4.38 -5.73
C ILE A 486 -14.76 5.78 -6.34
N ASN A 487 -13.66 6.51 -6.14
CA ASN A 487 -13.42 7.82 -6.75
C ASN A 487 -13.55 7.81 -8.31
N GLU A 488 -13.10 6.74 -8.97
CA GLU A 488 -13.23 6.54 -10.42
C GLU A 488 -14.69 6.31 -10.85
N LEU A 489 -15.43 5.50 -10.08
CA LEU A 489 -16.84 5.18 -10.32
C LEU A 489 -17.76 6.37 -10.04
N GLU A 490 -17.50 7.17 -9.02
CA GLU A 490 -18.26 8.39 -8.71
C GLU A 490 -18.12 9.44 -9.82
N LYS A 491 -16.89 9.66 -10.35
CA LYS A 491 -16.68 10.52 -11.53
C LYS A 491 -17.54 10.08 -12.72
N LYS A 492 -17.63 8.77 -12.95
CA LYS A 492 -18.47 8.19 -14.01
C LYS A 492 -19.95 8.41 -13.71
N LEU A 493 -20.42 8.11 -12.51
CA LEU A 493 -21.84 8.20 -12.13
C LEU A 493 -22.37 9.65 -12.18
N VAL A 494 -21.65 10.60 -11.57
CA VAL A 494 -22.05 12.02 -11.47
C VAL A 494 -22.14 12.67 -12.86
N ALA A 495 -21.22 12.35 -13.76
CA ALA A 495 -21.25 12.84 -15.13
C ALA A 495 -22.31 12.11 -15.99
N GLN A 496 -22.27 10.78 -16.05
CA GLN A 496 -22.88 10.00 -17.13
C GLN A 496 -24.41 9.93 -17.04
N GLU A 497 -24.98 9.84 -15.82
CA GLU A 497 -26.43 9.76 -15.59
C GLU A 497 -27.13 11.07 -15.98
N CYS A 498 -26.70 12.20 -15.41
CA CYS A 498 -27.33 13.50 -15.65
C CYS A 498 -27.09 14.03 -17.07
N ILE A 499 -25.90 13.79 -17.66
CA ILE A 499 -25.61 14.18 -19.05
C ILE A 499 -26.45 13.36 -20.05
N LYS A 500 -26.73 12.07 -19.76
CA LYS A 500 -27.64 11.26 -20.57
C LYS A 500 -29.06 11.81 -20.52
N GLN A 501 -29.60 12.02 -19.31
CA GLN A 501 -30.94 12.58 -19.11
C GLN A 501 -31.11 13.96 -19.77
N LEU A 502 -30.09 14.84 -19.69
CA LEU A 502 -30.09 16.12 -20.40
C LEU A 502 -30.08 15.96 -21.93
N LYS A 503 -29.20 15.11 -22.49
CA LYS A 503 -29.13 14.88 -23.94
C LYS A 503 -30.42 14.31 -24.52
N ASP A 504 -31.10 13.42 -23.78
CA ASP A 504 -32.37 12.86 -24.23
C ASP A 504 -33.51 13.89 -24.15
N LYS A 505 -33.53 14.78 -23.14
CA LYS A 505 -34.46 15.92 -23.09
C LYS A 505 -34.18 17.01 -24.12
N GLU A 506 -32.91 17.24 -24.49
CA GLU A 506 -32.55 18.16 -25.57
C GLU A 506 -32.97 17.61 -26.95
N LYS A 507 -32.99 16.27 -27.15
CA LYS A 507 -33.62 15.65 -28.34
C LYS A 507 -35.13 15.89 -28.38
N GLU A 508 -35.86 15.58 -27.29
CA GLU A 508 -37.31 15.84 -27.15
C GLU A 508 -37.64 17.30 -27.52
N LEU A 509 -36.88 18.27 -26.97
CA LEU A 509 -37.05 19.69 -27.28
C LEU A 509 -36.84 19.97 -28.78
N SER A 510 -35.83 19.38 -29.41
CA SER A 510 -35.55 19.57 -30.85
C SER A 510 -36.66 19.01 -31.75
N GLU A 511 -37.36 17.97 -31.32
CA GLU A 511 -38.47 17.37 -32.07
C GLU A 511 -39.74 18.23 -31.94
N ILE A 512 -40.01 18.74 -30.73
CA ILE A 512 -41.06 19.73 -30.47
C ILE A 512 -40.81 21.03 -31.26
N GLU A 513 -39.56 21.49 -31.39
CA GLU A 513 -39.22 22.63 -32.25
C GLU A 513 -39.42 22.35 -33.74
N LYS A 514 -39.02 21.17 -34.23
CA LYS A 514 -39.30 20.75 -35.60
C LYS A 514 -40.82 20.68 -35.86
N GLU A 515 -41.62 20.19 -34.93
CA GLU A 515 -43.09 20.18 -35.08
C GLU A 515 -43.69 21.59 -35.04
N LEU A 516 -43.21 22.47 -34.15
CA LEU A 516 -43.62 23.87 -34.07
C LEU A 516 -43.38 24.58 -35.41
N ILE A 517 -42.18 24.44 -35.98
CA ILE A 517 -41.81 24.99 -37.30
C ILE A 517 -42.76 24.46 -38.37
N ASN A 518 -42.96 23.14 -38.44
CA ASN A 518 -43.86 22.52 -39.42
C ASN A 518 -45.31 23.05 -39.31
N LYS A 519 -45.86 23.25 -38.10
CA LYS A 519 -47.22 23.80 -37.95
C LYS A 519 -47.30 25.30 -38.22
N LEU A 520 -46.24 26.07 -37.98
CA LEU A 520 -46.16 27.48 -38.38
C LEU A 520 -46.18 27.64 -39.90
N THR A 521 -45.36 26.87 -40.64
CA THR A 521 -45.36 26.88 -42.11
C THR A 521 -46.71 26.47 -42.72
N LEU A 522 -47.48 25.65 -42.00
CA LEU A 522 -48.83 25.20 -42.39
C LEU A 522 -49.96 26.08 -41.80
N LYS A 523 -49.64 27.20 -41.13
CA LYS A 523 -50.60 28.16 -40.54
C LYS A 523 -51.57 27.54 -39.51
N GLY A 524 -51.14 26.47 -38.84
CA GLY A 524 -51.94 25.72 -37.85
C GLY A 524 -51.87 26.28 -36.43
N ASN A 525 -52.76 25.81 -35.54
CA ASN A 525 -52.79 26.22 -34.13
C ASN A 525 -51.59 25.67 -33.35
N THR A 526 -50.74 26.57 -32.84
CA THR A 526 -49.49 26.26 -32.12
C THR A 526 -49.61 26.32 -30.59
N LYS A 527 -50.76 26.73 -30.03
CA LYS A 527 -50.92 27.05 -28.60
C LYS A 527 -50.68 25.86 -27.65
N GLY A 528 -50.86 24.62 -28.13
CA GLY A 528 -50.47 23.40 -27.42
C GLY A 528 -48.96 23.20 -27.35
N ILE A 529 -48.31 23.12 -28.52
CA ILE A 529 -46.85 22.93 -28.63
C ILE A 529 -46.06 24.02 -27.88
N TYR A 530 -46.54 25.26 -27.86
CA TYR A 530 -45.90 26.34 -27.09
C TYR A 530 -45.93 26.11 -25.56
N LYS A 531 -46.98 25.48 -25.02
CA LYS A 531 -47.02 25.06 -23.61
C LYS A 531 -46.05 23.90 -23.36
N GLU A 532 -46.03 22.93 -24.26
CA GLU A 532 -45.19 21.73 -24.18
C GLU A 532 -43.69 22.06 -24.24
N LYS A 533 -43.28 22.90 -25.21
CA LYS A 533 -41.91 23.47 -25.27
C LYS A 533 -41.54 24.18 -23.98
N LYS A 534 -42.46 24.97 -23.40
CA LYS A 534 -42.22 25.69 -22.13
C LYS A 534 -42.08 24.73 -20.94
N ALA A 535 -42.83 23.63 -20.92
CA ALA A 535 -42.69 22.58 -19.90
C ALA A 535 -41.34 21.85 -20.04
N LYS A 536 -40.97 21.43 -21.26
CA LYS A 536 -39.68 20.77 -21.52
C LYS A 536 -38.47 21.66 -21.24
N GLN A 537 -38.56 22.96 -21.53
CA GLN A 537 -37.52 23.92 -21.14
C GLN A 537 -37.39 24.05 -19.61
N LYS A 538 -38.50 23.92 -18.86
CA LYS A 538 -38.47 23.89 -17.39
C LYS A 538 -37.82 22.61 -16.86
N GLU A 539 -38.17 21.44 -17.41
CA GLU A 539 -37.50 20.15 -17.10
C GLU A 539 -35.98 20.24 -17.33
N ILE A 540 -35.55 20.80 -18.46
CA ILE A 540 -34.11 20.98 -18.78
C ILE A 540 -33.42 21.93 -17.79
N ASN A 541 -34.08 23.03 -17.39
CA ASN A 541 -33.51 23.98 -16.44
C ASN A 541 -33.41 23.37 -15.02
N GLU A 542 -34.38 22.56 -14.61
CA GLU A 542 -34.37 21.82 -13.35
C GLU A 542 -33.29 20.73 -13.33
N LEU A 543 -33.10 20.01 -14.44
CA LEU A 543 -32.00 19.06 -14.61
C LEU A 543 -30.63 19.78 -14.60
N LYS A 544 -30.51 20.98 -15.19
CA LYS A 544 -29.28 21.79 -15.11
C LYS A 544 -28.98 22.25 -13.68
N GLN A 545 -29.99 22.69 -12.91
CA GLN A 545 -29.81 22.97 -11.48
C GLN A 545 -29.45 21.71 -10.67
N LYS A 546 -30.09 20.57 -10.95
CA LYS A 546 -29.77 19.29 -10.29
C LYS A 546 -28.32 18.89 -10.54
N PHE A 547 -27.86 18.97 -11.79
CA PHE A 547 -26.47 18.70 -12.17
C PHE A 547 -25.49 19.59 -11.39
N VAL A 548 -25.71 20.91 -11.37
CA VAL A 548 -24.86 21.84 -10.60
C VAL A 548 -24.82 21.49 -9.12
N ARG A 549 -25.95 21.14 -8.50
CA ARG A 549 -26.00 20.70 -7.09
C ARG A 549 -25.24 19.39 -6.86
N THR A 550 -25.36 18.42 -7.76
CA THR A 550 -24.66 17.13 -7.65
C THR A 550 -23.14 17.30 -7.86
N THR A 551 -22.71 18.14 -8.80
CA THR A 551 -21.28 18.45 -8.99
C THR A 551 -20.69 19.22 -7.81
N ALA A 552 -21.42 20.21 -7.26
CA ALA A 552 -21.00 20.94 -6.06
C ALA A 552 -20.86 20.01 -4.84
N SER A 553 -21.85 19.14 -4.58
CA SER A 553 -21.77 18.14 -3.51
C SER A 553 -20.65 17.12 -3.74
N TYR A 554 -20.39 16.72 -4.99
CA TYR A 554 -19.27 15.83 -5.30
C TYR A 554 -17.94 16.51 -4.98
N ASN A 555 -17.73 17.76 -5.37
CA ASN A 555 -16.51 18.50 -5.06
C ASN A 555 -16.32 18.70 -3.55
N ALA A 556 -17.36 19.12 -2.83
CA ALA A 556 -17.31 19.35 -1.39
C ALA A 556 -16.88 18.09 -0.60
N ASN A 557 -17.43 16.91 -0.94
CA ASN A 557 -17.01 15.63 -0.33
C ASN A 557 -15.52 15.34 -0.53
N LYS A 558 -14.92 15.81 -1.64
CA LYS A 558 -13.48 15.62 -1.91
C LYS A 558 -12.62 16.66 -1.24
N GLU A 559 -13.11 17.88 -1.09
CA GLU A 559 -12.45 18.93 -0.34
C GLU A 559 -12.37 18.52 1.15
N GLU A 560 -13.43 17.93 1.69
CA GLU A 560 -13.42 17.27 3.01
C GLU A 560 -12.40 16.11 3.08
N GLN A 561 -12.38 15.18 2.11
CA GLN A 561 -11.36 14.12 2.06
C GLN A 561 -9.93 14.67 2.05
N VAL A 562 -9.66 15.71 1.24
CA VAL A 562 -8.34 16.35 1.15
C VAL A 562 -7.97 17.01 2.49
N LEU A 563 -8.90 17.73 3.13
CA LEU A 563 -8.70 18.35 4.45
C LEU A 563 -8.47 17.31 5.55
N ILE A 564 -9.14 16.15 5.52
CA ILE A 564 -8.88 15.03 6.43
C ILE A 564 -7.43 14.55 6.30
N GLN A 565 -6.93 14.39 5.07
CA GLN A 565 -5.56 13.92 4.83
C GLN A 565 -4.50 14.96 5.22
N VAL A 566 -4.77 16.25 5.01
CA VAL A 566 -3.95 17.35 5.54
C VAL A 566 -3.87 17.31 7.06
N ASN A 567 -4.99 17.14 7.75
CA ASN A 567 -5.03 17.05 9.21
C ASN A 567 -4.22 15.84 9.74
N GLN A 568 -4.25 14.70 9.02
CA GLN A 568 -3.40 13.56 9.34
C GLN A 568 -1.90 13.88 9.15
N PHE A 569 -1.51 14.53 8.06
CA PHE A 569 -0.12 14.96 7.82
C PHE A 569 0.36 15.95 8.90
N LEU A 570 -0.41 17.00 9.20
CA LEU A 570 -0.09 17.98 10.25
C LEU A 570 0.09 17.32 11.62
N LYS A 571 -0.74 16.32 11.94
CA LYS A 571 -0.60 15.51 13.17
C LYS A 571 0.71 14.71 13.17
N VAL A 572 1.05 14.04 12.08
CA VAL A 572 2.31 13.26 11.97
C VAL A 572 3.55 14.17 11.98
N LYS A 573 3.49 15.36 11.37
CA LYS A 573 4.55 16.39 11.44
C LYS A 573 4.72 16.90 12.88
N ASN A 574 3.63 17.18 13.58
CA ASN A 574 3.64 17.57 15.00
C ASN A 574 4.26 16.48 15.90
N ASP A 575 3.80 15.25 15.74
CA ASP A 575 4.30 14.06 16.44
C ASP A 575 5.80 13.81 16.22
N PHE A 576 6.29 14.06 15.01
CA PHE A 576 7.71 13.97 14.68
C PHE A 576 8.52 15.05 15.42
N LEU A 577 8.11 16.32 15.36
CA LEU A 577 8.84 17.43 16.01
C LEU A 577 8.91 17.28 17.54
N THR A 578 7.87 16.71 18.17
CA THR A 578 7.90 16.38 19.60
C THR A 578 8.97 15.33 19.92
N LEU A 579 9.09 14.26 19.11
CA LEU A 579 10.14 13.26 19.29
C LEU A 579 11.53 13.80 18.91
N GLN A 580 11.64 14.67 17.91
CA GLN A 580 12.91 15.35 17.58
C GLN A 580 13.42 16.15 18.79
N GLU A 581 12.55 16.83 19.53
CA GLU A 581 12.92 17.53 20.77
C GLU A 581 13.39 16.56 21.87
N GLU A 582 12.68 15.44 22.07
CA GLU A 582 13.06 14.42 23.05
C GLU A 582 14.42 13.77 22.70
N ALA A 583 14.62 13.44 21.42
CA ALA A 583 15.87 12.89 20.89
C ALA A 583 17.03 13.88 21.07
N ILE A 584 16.85 15.17 20.75
CA ILE A 584 17.86 16.21 20.98
C ILE A 584 18.26 16.28 22.46
N LYS A 585 17.30 16.17 23.40
CA LYS A 585 17.60 16.17 24.85
C LYS A 585 18.39 14.92 25.27
N LYS A 586 17.98 13.73 24.81
CA LYS A 586 18.65 12.46 25.12
C LYS A 586 20.04 12.34 24.52
N LEU A 587 20.20 12.68 23.24
CA LEU A 587 21.49 12.66 22.54
C LEU A 587 22.46 13.68 23.15
N GLN A 588 22.00 14.89 23.49
CA GLN A 588 22.82 15.87 24.23
C GLN A 588 23.28 15.32 25.58
N ASN A 589 22.40 14.64 26.33
CA ASN A 589 22.75 14.04 27.61
C ASN A 589 23.79 12.91 27.46
N CYS A 590 23.61 12.05 26.46
CA CYS A 590 24.58 10.99 26.13
C CYS A 590 25.94 11.59 25.77
N CYS A 591 26.02 12.59 24.89
CA CYS A 591 27.28 13.25 24.54
C CYS A 591 27.94 13.93 25.75
N ASN A 592 27.18 14.57 26.63
CA ASN A 592 27.71 15.19 27.85
C ASN A 592 28.32 14.15 28.80
N HIS A 593 27.63 13.02 29.03
CA HIS A 593 28.15 11.93 29.86
C HIS A 593 29.36 11.24 29.22
N LEU A 594 29.29 10.90 27.92
CA LEU A 594 30.39 10.28 27.18
C LEU A 594 31.65 11.14 27.20
N LYS A 595 31.53 12.45 26.93
CA LYS A 595 32.65 13.39 27.00
C LYS A 595 33.29 13.45 28.40
N SER A 596 32.47 13.42 29.45
CA SER A 596 32.97 13.36 30.84
C SER A 596 33.71 12.05 31.13
N LEU A 597 33.13 10.90 30.76
CA LEU A 597 33.71 9.58 30.98
C LEU A 597 35.00 9.35 30.17
N ILE A 598 35.07 9.86 28.93
CA ILE A 598 36.26 9.80 28.08
C ILE A 598 37.39 10.66 28.67
N ASN A 599 37.08 11.88 29.17
CA ASN A 599 38.07 12.69 29.89
C ASN A 599 38.59 11.98 31.14
N ILE A 600 37.74 11.27 31.89
CA ILE A 600 38.14 10.47 33.07
C ILE A 600 39.00 9.26 32.66
N LYS A 601 38.70 8.61 31.53
CA LYS A 601 39.51 7.51 30.96
C LYS A 601 40.90 7.99 30.51
N ASN A 602 41.00 9.21 29.98
CA ASN A 602 42.24 9.74 29.40
C ASN A 602 43.17 10.43 30.41
N ASN A 603 42.64 10.97 31.52
CA ASN A 603 43.43 11.81 32.44
C ASN A 603 44.03 11.07 33.66
N ASN A 604 43.64 9.82 33.93
CA ASN A 604 43.99 9.11 35.18
C ASN A 604 45.09 8.05 34.98
N THR A 605 46.28 8.31 35.52
CA THR A 605 47.49 7.47 35.35
C THR A 605 47.91 6.69 36.61
N THR A 606 46.96 6.31 37.47
CA THR A 606 47.25 5.76 38.82
C THR A 606 46.56 4.41 39.07
N ILE A 607 47.14 3.58 39.96
CA ILE A 607 46.78 2.18 40.23
C ILE A 607 45.31 1.96 40.64
N ASP A 608 44.66 2.94 41.30
CA ASP A 608 43.22 2.91 41.63
C ASP A 608 42.30 2.84 40.39
N PHE A 609 42.84 3.11 39.20
CA PHE A 609 42.11 2.94 37.94
C PHE A 609 41.63 1.50 37.76
N ILE A 610 42.42 0.47 38.09
CA ILE A 610 42.11 -0.94 37.79
C ILE A 610 40.78 -1.41 38.42
N LYS A 611 40.43 -0.93 39.61
CA LYS A 611 39.11 -1.22 40.24
C LYS A 611 37.95 -0.43 39.63
N ASN A 612 38.24 0.68 38.96
CA ASN A 612 37.25 1.61 38.41
C ASN A 612 37.09 1.52 36.88
N THR A 613 38.05 0.94 36.14
CA THR A 613 38.02 0.79 34.67
C THR A 613 36.73 0.13 34.21
N VAL A 614 36.36 -0.98 34.85
CA VAL A 614 35.14 -1.75 34.55
C VAL A 614 33.86 -0.91 34.70
N ASN A 615 33.83 0.01 35.68
CA ASN A 615 32.71 0.93 35.88
C ASN A 615 32.68 2.06 34.84
N VAL A 616 33.84 2.58 34.43
CA VAL A 616 33.93 3.62 33.38
C VAL A 616 33.55 3.05 32.01
N GLU A 617 34.06 1.88 31.66
CA GLU A 617 33.82 1.27 30.34
C GLU A 617 32.39 0.74 30.20
N SER A 618 31.81 0.14 31.24
CA SER A 618 30.39 -0.23 31.23
C SER A 618 29.47 1.01 31.19
N ALA A 619 29.85 2.12 31.82
CA ALA A 619 29.12 3.39 31.70
C ALA A 619 29.21 3.99 30.28
N ILE A 620 30.39 3.98 29.64
CA ILE A 620 30.56 4.39 28.23
C ILE A 620 29.68 3.52 27.33
N LEU A 621 29.76 2.20 27.43
CA LEU A 621 28.95 1.26 26.64
C LEU A 621 27.44 1.49 26.83
N ARG A 622 27.00 1.82 28.05
CA ARG A 622 25.59 2.16 28.34
C ARG A 622 25.13 3.40 27.57
N TYR A 623 25.87 4.51 27.65
CA TYR A 623 25.48 5.74 26.95
C TYR A 623 25.64 5.65 25.44
N THR A 624 26.60 4.87 24.93
CA THR A 624 26.71 4.55 23.49
C THR A 624 25.46 3.80 22.99
N LYS A 625 24.99 2.78 23.72
CA LYS A 625 23.75 2.06 23.39
C LYS A 625 22.51 2.97 23.49
N GLU A 626 22.42 3.82 24.51
CA GLU A 626 21.30 4.78 24.64
C GLU A 626 21.26 5.79 23.48
N PHE A 627 22.42 6.27 23.04
CA PHE A 627 22.57 7.15 21.87
C PHE A 627 22.09 6.44 20.59
N GLN A 628 22.57 5.23 20.31
CA GLN A 628 22.18 4.43 19.15
C GLN A 628 20.66 4.14 19.11
N ILE A 629 20.09 3.68 20.23
CA ILE A 629 18.64 3.42 20.36
C ILE A 629 17.82 4.69 20.13
N THR A 630 18.31 5.85 20.56
CA THR A 630 17.64 7.14 20.35
C THR A 630 17.70 7.56 18.87
N LEU A 631 18.82 7.31 18.19
CA LEU A 631 19.01 7.62 16.76
C LEU A 631 18.11 6.75 15.86
N ILE A 632 18.00 5.45 16.15
CA ILE A 632 17.12 4.51 15.42
C ILE A 632 15.66 4.97 15.52
N LYS A 633 15.18 5.28 16.74
CA LYS A 633 13.82 5.77 16.98
C LYS A 633 13.51 7.11 16.30
N TYR A 634 14.52 7.95 16.10
CA TYR A 634 14.43 9.18 15.32
C TYR A 634 14.25 8.88 13.83
N ASN A 635 15.12 8.04 13.25
CA ASN A 635 15.10 7.67 11.84
C ASN A 635 13.81 6.95 11.43
N ASP A 636 13.29 6.03 12.26
CA ASP A 636 12.00 5.35 12.05
C ASP A 636 10.84 6.35 11.92
N ARG A 637 10.81 7.37 12.78
CA ARG A 637 9.72 8.37 12.79
C ARG A 637 9.87 9.38 11.65
N LEU A 638 11.11 9.67 11.20
CA LEU A 638 11.38 10.43 9.98
C LEU A 638 10.90 9.67 8.73
N LEU A 639 11.19 8.37 8.63
CA LEU A 639 10.70 7.52 7.53
C LEU A 639 9.16 7.46 7.49
N LYS A 640 8.50 7.46 8.67
CA LYS A 640 7.04 7.58 8.76
C LYS A 640 6.53 8.94 8.25
N LEU A 641 7.15 10.06 8.64
CA LEU A 641 6.78 11.39 8.15
C LEU A 641 6.93 11.48 6.62
N ASN A 642 8.04 10.98 6.07
CA ASN A 642 8.30 10.96 4.64
C ASN A 642 7.22 10.20 3.85
N LYS A 643 6.81 9.02 4.35
CA LYS A 643 5.72 8.23 3.74
C LYS A 643 4.39 8.99 3.69
N VAL A 644 4.02 9.69 4.78
CA VAL A 644 2.76 10.46 4.84
C VAL A 644 2.83 11.74 3.98
N TYR A 645 4.01 12.37 3.85
CA TYR A 645 4.21 13.48 2.91
C TYR A 645 3.97 13.06 1.46
N TYR A 646 4.63 12.01 0.96
CA TYR A 646 4.43 11.53 -0.42
C TYR A 646 2.98 11.09 -0.68
N PHE A 647 2.34 10.50 0.32
CA PHE A 647 0.93 10.13 0.27
C PHE A 647 0.02 11.35 0.05
N LEU A 648 0.16 12.39 0.88
CA LEU A 648 -0.60 13.63 0.75
C LEU A 648 -0.33 14.31 -0.61
N LYS A 649 0.94 14.35 -1.05
CA LYS A 649 1.32 14.91 -2.34
C LYS A 649 0.60 14.23 -3.51
N ASN A 650 0.50 12.91 -3.50
CA ASN A 650 -0.22 12.15 -4.53
C ASN A 650 -1.74 12.45 -4.52
N ILE A 651 -2.35 12.60 -3.34
CA ILE A 651 -3.77 12.94 -3.20
C ILE A 651 -4.06 14.37 -3.71
N ILE A 652 -3.20 15.33 -3.38
CA ILE A 652 -3.29 16.71 -3.88
C ILE A 652 -3.13 16.74 -5.41
N GLN A 653 -2.13 16.03 -5.95
CA GLN A 653 -1.92 15.94 -7.40
C GLN A 653 -3.10 15.28 -8.13
N GLY A 654 -3.74 14.27 -7.52
CA GLY A 654 -4.95 13.63 -8.06
C GLY A 654 -6.21 14.50 -8.06
N ASN A 655 -6.20 15.63 -7.34
CA ASN A 655 -7.34 16.53 -7.15
C ASN A 655 -7.06 18.00 -7.51
N LYS A 656 -6.05 18.29 -8.36
CA LYS A 656 -5.72 19.66 -8.86
C LYS A 656 -6.85 20.43 -9.55
N GLY A 657 -8.01 19.81 -9.80
CA GLY A 657 -9.23 20.48 -10.26
C GLY A 657 -10.06 21.13 -9.14
N LEU A 658 -9.65 20.99 -7.87
CA LEU A 658 -10.24 21.65 -6.70
C LEU A 658 -9.34 22.81 -6.28
N GLU A 659 -9.92 23.99 -6.07
CA GLU A 659 -9.17 25.20 -5.68
C GLU A 659 -8.48 25.02 -4.31
N VAL A 660 -9.18 24.40 -3.36
CA VAL A 660 -8.66 23.98 -2.05
C VAL A 660 -7.37 23.16 -2.18
N SER A 661 -7.28 22.25 -3.16
CA SER A 661 -6.06 21.44 -3.37
C SER A 661 -4.87 22.26 -3.83
N LEU A 662 -5.09 23.30 -4.66
CA LEU A 662 -4.04 24.20 -5.14
C LEU A 662 -3.54 25.13 -4.02
N MET A 663 -4.46 25.65 -3.19
CA MET A 663 -4.10 26.45 -2.02
C MET A 663 -3.27 25.62 -1.01
N ILE A 664 -3.66 24.37 -0.75
CA ILE A 664 -2.92 23.44 0.11
C ILE A 664 -1.53 23.09 -0.48
N GLU A 665 -1.42 22.87 -1.79
CA GLU A 665 -0.13 22.60 -2.46
C GLU A 665 0.88 23.73 -2.23
N ASN A 666 0.39 24.98 -2.19
CA ASN A 666 1.17 26.19 -1.92
C ASN A 666 1.50 26.39 -0.44
N ILE A 667 0.53 26.27 0.48
CA ILE A 667 0.73 26.50 1.92
C ILE A 667 1.71 25.47 2.52
N LEU A 668 1.47 24.18 2.25
CA LEU A 668 2.35 23.09 2.69
C LEU A 668 3.61 22.94 1.82
N LYS A 669 3.78 23.80 0.81
CA LYS A 669 4.96 23.90 -0.07
C LYS A 669 5.38 22.53 -0.62
N LEU A 670 4.38 21.73 -1.05
CA LEU A 670 4.57 20.31 -1.38
C LEU A 670 5.50 20.05 -2.57
N ASN A 671 5.93 21.09 -3.30
CA ASN A 671 6.93 21.00 -4.37
C ASN A 671 8.36 21.42 -3.97
N SER A 672 8.54 22.02 -2.79
CA SER A 672 9.87 22.35 -2.23
C SER A 672 10.15 21.73 -0.86
N PHE A 673 9.31 20.79 -0.41
CA PHE A 673 9.57 19.96 0.78
C PHE A 673 10.90 19.20 0.63
N ASN A 674 11.91 19.62 1.39
CA ASN A 674 13.21 18.98 1.43
C ASN A 674 13.33 18.12 2.70
N LEU A 675 13.51 16.80 2.53
CA LEU A 675 13.68 15.86 3.64
C LEU A 675 15.00 16.11 4.40
N ASP A 676 16.04 16.65 3.74
CA ASP A 676 17.36 16.88 4.35
C ASP A 676 17.31 17.95 5.45
N LYS A 677 16.33 18.87 5.42
CA LYS A 677 16.04 19.80 6.52
C LYS A 677 15.70 19.05 7.83
N TYR A 678 15.19 17.83 7.71
CA TYR A 678 14.84 16.92 8.80
C TYR A 678 15.93 15.83 9.03
N ASN A 679 16.95 15.72 8.18
CA ASN A 679 17.85 14.56 8.12
C ASN A 679 19.31 14.98 8.35
N VAL A 680 19.65 15.29 9.60
CA VAL A 680 20.95 15.91 9.97
C VAL A 680 22.05 14.87 10.24
N PHE A 681 21.71 13.66 10.70
CA PHE A 681 22.71 12.63 10.99
C PHE A 681 23.17 11.91 9.72
N LYS A 682 24.36 12.28 9.24
CA LYS A 682 24.97 11.73 8.02
C LYS A 682 25.71 10.40 8.22
N PHE A 683 25.35 9.64 9.26
CA PHE A 683 26.08 8.44 9.70
C PHE A 683 25.49 7.14 9.14
N THR A 684 26.31 6.39 8.41
CA THR A 684 26.02 5.00 8.00
C THR A 684 26.46 4.06 9.12
N ILE A 685 25.55 3.64 10.00
CA ILE A 685 25.88 2.76 11.14
C ILE A 685 25.93 1.30 10.66
N ASN A 686 27.09 0.87 10.17
CA ASN A 686 27.31 -0.49 9.66
C ASN A 686 28.24 -1.35 10.54
N SER A 687 28.97 -0.79 11.49
CA SER A 687 29.80 -1.56 12.44
C SER A 687 29.85 -0.94 13.84
N GLN A 688 30.16 -1.76 14.84
CA GLN A 688 30.46 -1.30 16.20
C GLN A 688 31.91 -0.78 16.34
N GLU A 689 32.79 -1.21 15.44
CA GLU A 689 34.24 -0.98 15.46
C GLU A 689 34.63 0.40 14.90
N GLU A 690 33.90 0.89 13.89
CA GLU A 690 33.95 2.30 13.46
C GLU A 690 33.42 3.26 14.56
N PHE A 691 32.56 2.79 15.46
CA PHE A 691 31.92 3.64 16.46
C PHE A 691 32.87 4.03 17.60
N GLU A 692 33.77 3.14 18.00
CA GLU A 692 34.80 3.45 19.02
C GLU A 692 35.88 4.39 18.47
N THR A 693 36.27 4.23 17.20
CA THR A 693 37.22 5.13 16.54
C THR A 693 36.63 6.52 16.28
N GLN A 694 35.35 6.62 15.93
CA GLN A 694 34.65 7.90 15.74
C GLN A 694 34.26 8.62 17.04
N LEU A 695 34.26 7.97 18.21
CA LEU A 695 34.07 8.66 19.49
C LEU A 695 35.24 9.59 19.85
N ASN A 696 36.43 9.39 19.28
CA ASN A 696 37.57 10.28 19.49
C ASN A 696 37.40 11.64 18.78
N SER A 697 36.66 11.72 17.67
CA SER A 697 36.31 12.98 16.98
C SER A 697 35.14 13.72 17.65
N ASN A 698 35.23 13.87 18.98
CA ASN A 698 34.29 14.50 19.94
C ASN A 698 33.71 15.88 19.55
N MET A 699 34.22 16.52 18.51
CA MET A 699 33.74 17.80 17.99
C MET A 699 32.51 17.66 17.08
N ILE A 700 32.34 16.52 16.39
CA ILE A 700 31.32 16.34 15.34
C ILE A 700 29.91 16.26 15.94
N MET A 701 29.69 15.36 16.93
CA MET A 701 28.35 15.07 17.48
C MET A 701 27.64 16.29 18.09
N VAL A 702 28.39 17.27 18.60
CA VAL A 702 27.81 18.45 19.28
C VAL A 702 27.23 19.45 18.27
N GLU A 703 27.88 19.65 17.12
CA GLU A 703 27.42 20.59 16.10
C GLU A 703 26.22 20.02 15.31
N ASP A 704 26.14 18.69 15.15
CA ASP A 704 24.96 18.01 14.61
C ASP A 704 23.72 18.20 15.51
N ILE A 705 23.87 18.01 16.83
CA ILE A 705 22.79 18.21 17.81
C ILE A 705 22.35 19.68 17.87
N LYS A 706 23.30 20.62 17.72
CA LYS A 706 23.04 22.07 17.64
C LYS A 706 22.31 22.43 16.34
N SER A 707 22.68 21.83 15.21
CA SER A 707 21.99 21.97 13.92
C SER A 707 20.57 21.41 13.97
N LEU A 708 20.36 20.23 14.57
CA LEU A 708 19.05 19.68 14.86
C LEU A 708 18.18 20.62 15.73
N ARG A 709 18.76 21.25 16.75
CA ARG A 709 18.04 22.22 17.59
C ARG A 709 17.63 23.48 16.83
N LYS A 710 18.48 23.97 15.92
CA LYS A 710 18.15 25.09 15.02
C LYS A 710 16.99 24.70 14.08
N ASN A 711 17.12 23.58 13.38
CA ASN A 711 16.12 23.10 12.43
C ASN A 711 14.77 22.83 13.12
N LEU A 712 14.77 22.22 14.32
CA LEU A 712 13.55 22.02 15.12
C LEU A 712 12.81 23.33 15.42
N HIS A 713 13.52 24.42 15.72
CA HIS A 713 12.91 25.73 15.97
C HIS A 713 12.25 26.28 14.70
N GLU A 714 12.97 26.26 13.58
CA GLU A 714 12.44 26.67 12.27
C GLU A 714 11.23 25.83 11.84
N LEU A 715 11.28 24.51 12.03
CA LEU A 715 10.21 23.57 11.67
C LEU A 715 8.97 23.70 12.58
N LYS A 716 9.14 24.10 13.85
CA LYS A 716 8.00 24.43 14.73
C LYS A 716 7.33 25.74 14.35
N LEU A 717 8.08 26.75 13.89
CA LEU A 717 7.50 27.98 13.33
C LEU A 717 6.77 27.70 12.02
N GLU A 718 7.39 26.92 11.12
CA GLU A 718 6.78 26.45 9.86
C GLU A 718 5.45 25.72 10.11
N LEU A 719 5.43 24.72 11.00
CA LEU A 719 4.21 23.99 11.37
C LEU A 719 3.14 24.89 12.03
N LYS A 720 3.55 25.95 12.75
CA LYS A 720 2.59 26.92 13.31
C LYS A 720 1.99 27.78 12.19
N GLN A 721 2.79 28.28 11.27
CA GLN A 721 2.34 29.05 10.11
C GLN A 721 1.38 28.24 9.24
N GLU A 722 1.75 27.01 8.86
CA GLU A 722 0.89 26.08 8.10
C GLU A 722 -0.48 25.89 8.77
N LYS A 723 -0.53 25.75 10.10
CA LYS A 723 -1.78 25.56 10.85
C LYS A 723 -2.66 26.81 10.90
N GLU A 724 -2.10 28.02 10.90
CA GLU A 724 -2.92 29.24 10.85
C GLU A 724 -3.39 29.54 9.42
N GLU A 725 -2.54 29.35 8.41
CA GLU A 725 -2.91 29.51 6.99
C GLU A 725 -4.02 28.51 6.59
N LEU A 726 -3.96 27.26 7.06
CA LEU A 726 -4.99 26.24 6.80
C LEU A 726 -6.28 26.41 7.61
N LYS A 727 -6.29 27.18 8.71
CA LYS A 727 -7.55 27.53 9.41
C LYS A 727 -8.39 28.51 8.60
N ASN A 728 -7.75 29.51 8.00
CA ASN A 728 -8.43 30.52 7.19
C ASN A 728 -9.15 29.85 5.99
N LEU A 729 -8.52 28.81 5.44
CA LEU A 729 -9.03 27.93 4.37
C LEU A 729 -10.24 27.05 4.76
N ALA A 730 -10.74 27.14 6.00
CA ALA A 730 -11.87 26.36 6.51
C ALA A 730 -12.97 27.27 7.13
N ILE A 731 -12.96 28.56 6.75
CA ILE A 731 -13.89 29.60 7.23
C ILE A 731 -14.68 30.23 6.07
N ASP A 732 -14.15 30.18 4.85
CA ASP A 732 -14.85 30.45 3.59
C ASP A 732 -15.57 29.19 3.04
#